data_AF-A0A0L7KE15-F1
#
_entry.id   AF-A0A0L7KE15-F1
#
_cell.length_a   1.000
_cell.length_b   1.000
_cell.length_c   1.000
_cell.angle_alpha   90.00
_cell.angle_beta   90.00
_cell.angle_gamma   90.00
#
_symmetry.space_group_name_H-M   'P 1'
#
loop_
_entity.id
_entity.type
_entity.pdbx_description
1 polymer ?
#
loop_
_entity_poly.entity_id
_entity_poly.type
_entity_poly.pdbx_seq_one_letter_code
_entity_poly.pdbx_strand_id
1 'polypeptide(L)'
;MKKKKRPYIILLFLLFPLNIFLSFSFIRYNSISFKNNQSNKNNFFFVPNECIGTICNNRKKKKHFSLYNHGKEFHERVKKLHILSDALNIDAYPSSFIKRNIKIDDLKKKFEHLKDGERDDKIYVIYGRVTVKRNNGMFMNIQDDEGNIQIYLDENLPIKGKKNDNKKINNNKIEEVPNKYHMENNTVSSILSNNNKTNNNDYVINDQSYNEKYETYNNQIMARKIIELGDFVAVKGFVRKTLRGEITLHVKDIYMLSKSLLPLPDKYKGMKDVEYKYRKRYLDFLTNNDQKDKIKTRYDIIQEIRKYLLKRNFLEVDTPILQLIPGGATAKPFETYLKSLNLILYLRISPELFLKKLIVSGISEQIFELSKCFRNEGLSSIHNPEFTMLEIYKSYTNYKYMMNFVEKIIKHLFKKFPYPSNINSSNSNTKEKKENININNKWKKISFIKILKDYTSINFLKLSFDEAYDEANKLNIHFDQPKEQLNWGLIVEEVFKKKVEPYLPHEPIHIYHLPSDTSPLAKTLNKNSRLSERFETYIGQMEIANGYSEEANALIQEKKFLSQFALKNMIKTNEKNMGIPTTFSYDQYKSNHNETDQSIKEVPNKDNTTNIYDENNKSDNNQIDYDYVTALAHGLPPTGGLGIGIDRLCMLFTNTNTIKNIVSFPIIKPHGKD
;
A
#
# COMPACT_ATOMS: atom_id res chain seq x y z
N MET A 1 16.17 -43.39 -54.75
CA MET A 1 17.39 -43.99 -54.17
C MET A 1 17.32 -43.89 -52.65
N LYS A 2 17.55 -45.02 -51.95
CA LYS A 2 17.40 -45.23 -50.50
C LYS A 2 18.64 -44.77 -49.70
N LYS A 3 18.41 -44.53 -48.40
CA LYS A 3 19.29 -44.59 -47.17
C LYS A 3 19.36 -43.21 -46.48
N LYS A 4 18.83 -42.93 -45.28
CA LYS A 4 18.54 -43.62 -43.99
C LYS A 4 19.78 -43.96 -43.11
N LYS A 5 19.68 -43.52 -41.84
CA LYS A 5 20.41 -43.85 -40.57
C LYS A 5 21.52 -42.84 -40.17
N ARG A 6 21.42 -42.06 -39.07
CA ARG A 6 21.39 -42.30 -37.59
C ARG A 6 22.79 -42.42 -36.93
N PRO A 7 22.92 -42.06 -35.62
CA PRO A 7 24.03 -41.30 -35.02
C PRO A 7 25.07 -42.18 -34.28
N TYR A 8 26.16 -41.57 -33.80
CA TYR A 8 27.13 -42.23 -32.93
C TYR A 8 26.90 -41.89 -31.44
N ILE A 9 26.70 -42.95 -30.66
CA ILE A 9 26.84 -43.10 -29.21
C ILE A 9 27.86 -44.22 -29.02
N ILE A 10 28.93 -43.99 -28.24
CA ILE A 10 29.74 -44.96 -27.47
C ILE A 10 30.36 -44.10 -26.33
N LEU A 11 30.18 -44.24 -25.01
CA LEU A 11 29.89 -45.30 -24.03
C LEU A 11 31.15 -45.93 -23.36
N LEU A 12 31.29 -45.69 -22.04
CA LEU A 12 31.85 -46.54 -20.95
C LEU A 12 33.40 -46.77 -20.89
N PHE A 13 34.10 -46.97 -19.76
CA PHE A 13 33.79 -47.25 -18.33
C PHE A 13 35.10 -47.19 -17.47
N LEU A 14 34.97 -46.88 -16.15
CA LEU A 14 35.62 -47.50 -14.96
C LEU A 14 37.17 -47.55 -14.77
N LEU A 15 37.69 -46.97 -13.66
CA LEU A 15 38.14 -47.71 -12.45
C LEU A 15 38.79 -46.81 -11.36
N PHE A 16 38.45 -47.12 -10.11
CA PHE A 16 39.01 -46.73 -8.80
C PHE A 16 40.38 -47.41 -8.53
N PRO A 17 41.23 -46.93 -7.57
CA PRO A 17 41.14 -47.31 -6.13
C PRO A 17 41.38 -46.10 -5.17
N LEU A 18 40.67 -45.91 -4.06
CA LEU A 18 40.66 -46.51 -2.70
C LEU A 18 41.95 -46.36 -1.84
N ASN A 19 41.80 -45.57 -0.77
CA ASN A 19 42.44 -45.55 0.57
C ASN A 19 43.84 -44.94 0.83
N ILE A 20 43.86 -43.90 1.68
CA ILE A 20 44.61 -43.67 2.95
C ILE A 20 44.13 -42.28 3.47
N PHE A 21 43.22 -42.13 4.44
CA PHE A 21 43.30 -42.18 5.92
C PHE A 21 44.25 -41.18 6.63
N LEU A 22 43.64 -40.36 7.51
CA LEU A 22 44.17 -39.47 8.58
C LEU A 22 44.98 -38.23 8.11
N SER A 23 44.78 -37.00 8.61
CA SER A 23 44.37 -36.55 9.95
C SER A 23 43.81 -35.12 9.90
N PHE A 24 42.58 -34.93 10.38
CA PHE A 24 42.04 -33.61 10.75
C PHE A 24 42.38 -33.34 12.22
N SER A 25 43.29 -32.41 12.47
CA SER A 25 43.61 -31.92 13.81
C SER A 25 42.55 -30.92 14.26
N PHE A 26 41.68 -31.39 15.16
CA PHE A 26 40.87 -30.59 16.06
C PHE A 26 41.78 -29.76 16.99
N ILE A 27 41.63 -28.43 16.98
CA ILE A 27 42.01 -27.60 18.12
C ILE A 27 40.74 -26.87 18.59
N ARG A 28 40.29 -27.30 19.77
CA ARG A 28 39.26 -26.72 20.64
C ARG A 28 39.76 -25.41 21.24
N TYR A 29 38.91 -24.40 21.32
CA TYR A 29 38.86 -23.33 22.36
C TYR A 29 37.54 -22.55 22.10
N ASN A 30 36.65 -22.20 23.02
CA ASN A 30 36.48 -22.48 24.43
C ASN A 30 35.00 -22.17 24.76
N SER A 31 34.20 -23.19 25.10
CA SER A 31 32.89 -23.02 25.73
C SER A 31 33.08 -23.08 27.24
N ILE A 32 33.27 -21.92 27.86
CA ILE A 32 33.32 -21.82 29.32
C ILE A 32 31.89 -21.71 29.84
N SER A 33 31.42 -22.87 30.31
CA SER A 33 30.39 -23.03 31.34
C SER A 33 30.78 -22.26 32.60
N PHE A 34 29.90 -21.38 33.08
CA PHE A 34 29.90 -20.97 34.48
C PHE A 34 28.67 -21.56 35.19
N LYS A 35 29.00 -22.19 36.31
CA LYS A 35 28.20 -23.07 37.16
C LYS A 35 26.89 -22.44 37.65
N ASN A 36 25.84 -23.26 37.60
CA ASN A 36 24.71 -23.17 38.52
C ASN A 36 25.22 -23.24 39.97
N ASN A 37 24.92 -22.21 40.75
CA ASN A 37 24.64 -22.38 42.17
C ASN A 37 23.14 -22.13 42.35
N GLN A 38 22.39 -23.21 42.58
CA GLN A 38 21.06 -23.14 43.13
C GLN A 38 21.16 -22.63 44.58
N SER A 39 20.60 -21.45 44.82
CA SER A 39 19.97 -21.16 46.11
C SER A 39 18.88 -20.10 45.92
N ASN A 40 17.66 -20.60 45.81
CA ASN A 40 16.41 -20.04 46.34
C ASN A 40 15.94 -18.62 45.97
N LYS A 41 14.76 -18.66 45.34
CA LYS A 41 13.56 -17.81 45.53
C LYS A 41 13.46 -16.48 44.76
N ASN A 42 12.50 -16.50 43.83
CA ASN A 42 11.61 -15.42 43.40
C ASN A 42 12.23 -14.04 43.16
N ASN A 43 12.39 -13.64 41.89
CA ASN A 43 12.08 -12.28 41.41
C ASN A 43 12.07 -12.24 39.87
N PHE A 44 10.87 -12.13 39.30
CA PHE A 44 10.62 -11.91 37.87
C PHE A 44 10.85 -10.43 37.50
N PHE A 45 11.57 -10.21 36.39
CA PHE A 45 11.59 -9.05 35.50
C PHE A 45 11.35 -7.64 36.11
N PHE A 46 12.45 -6.93 36.35
CA PHE A 46 12.47 -5.46 36.40
C PHE A 46 12.42 -4.88 34.98
N VAL A 47 11.38 -4.13 34.68
CA VAL A 47 11.35 -3.17 33.54
C VAL A 47 11.92 -1.85 34.06
N PRO A 48 13.01 -1.29 33.50
CA PRO A 48 13.48 0.02 33.92
C PRO A 48 12.52 1.10 33.43
N ASN A 49 12.00 1.89 34.37
CA ASN A 49 11.30 3.13 34.11
C ASN A 49 12.30 4.24 33.73
N GLU A 50 11.85 5.09 32.81
CA GLU A 50 12.25 6.49 32.58
C GLU A 50 13.61 6.78 31.92
N CYS A 51 13.52 7.18 30.64
CA CYS A 51 14.22 8.37 30.15
C CYS A 51 13.20 9.19 29.35
N ILE A 52 12.95 10.40 29.87
CA ILE A 52 12.00 11.38 29.38
C ILE A 52 12.66 12.19 28.26
N GLY A 53 12.10 12.13 27.06
CA GLY A 53 12.41 13.00 25.93
C GLY A 53 11.13 13.21 25.12
N THR A 54 10.60 14.42 25.18
CA THR A 54 9.33 14.90 24.62
C THR A 54 8.97 14.35 23.24
N ILE A 55 7.89 13.55 23.17
CA ILE A 55 6.86 13.54 22.10
C ILE A 55 5.62 12.81 22.65
N CYS A 56 4.47 13.48 22.62
CA CYS A 56 3.11 12.99 22.96
C CYS A 56 2.76 12.78 24.45
N ASN A 57 2.66 13.87 25.21
CA ASN A 57 1.78 13.89 26.39
C ASN A 57 0.31 14.10 25.94
N ASN A 58 -0.39 12.99 25.71
CA ASN A 58 -1.86 12.99 25.65
C ASN A 58 -2.38 11.70 26.29
N ARG A 59 -2.28 11.61 27.62
CA ARG A 59 -2.85 10.50 28.41
C ARG A 59 -4.37 10.70 28.59
N LYS A 60 -5.14 10.55 27.50
CA LYS A 60 -6.54 10.10 27.66
C LYS A 60 -6.47 8.66 28.16
N LYS A 61 -7.18 8.32 29.26
CA LYS A 61 -7.31 6.94 29.77
C LYS A 61 -7.59 6.01 28.58
N LYS A 62 -6.62 5.18 28.18
CA LYS A 62 -6.83 4.16 27.16
C LYS A 62 -7.88 3.20 27.74
N LYS A 63 -9.11 3.25 27.26
CA LYS A 63 -10.05 2.14 27.48
C LYS A 63 -9.35 0.89 26.96
N HIS A 64 -9.04 -0.05 27.85
CA HIS A 64 -8.49 -1.33 27.44
C HIS A 64 -9.52 -1.99 26.51
N PHE A 65 -9.11 -2.28 25.28
CA PHE A 65 -9.94 -3.03 24.35
C PHE A 65 -10.12 -4.44 24.92
N SER A 66 -11.37 -4.82 25.17
CA SER A 66 -11.76 -6.18 25.55
C SER A 66 -12.87 -6.62 24.61
N LEU A 67 -12.76 -7.85 24.08
CA LEU A 67 -13.81 -8.47 23.27
C LEU A 67 -15.12 -8.63 24.06
N TYR A 68 -15.03 -8.73 25.39
CA TYR A 68 -16.18 -8.83 26.28
C TYR A 68 -16.97 -7.53 26.42
N ASN A 69 -16.47 -6.41 25.87
CA ASN A 69 -17.22 -5.16 25.81
C ASN A 69 -18.30 -5.17 24.70
N HIS A 70 -18.44 -6.26 23.95
CA HIS A 70 -19.49 -6.44 22.95
C HIS A 70 -20.82 -6.88 23.58
N GLY A 71 -21.94 -6.57 22.92
CA GLY A 71 -23.29 -6.77 23.46
C GLY A 71 -23.73 -8.23 23.60
N LYS A 72 -25.03 -8.42 23.85
CA LYS A 72 -25.67 -9.73 24.11
C LYS A 72 -25.33 -10.80 23.08
N GLU A 73 -25.31 -10.46 21.79
CA GLU A 73 -25.05 -11.44 20.72
C GLU A 73 -23.65 -12.07 20.78
N PHE A 74 -22.63 -11.29 21.17
CA PHE A 74 -21.27 -11.82 21.35
C PHE A 74 -21.26 -12.90 22.44
N HIS A 75 -21.89 -12.61 23.58
CA HIS A 75 -21.97 -13.53 24.70
C HIS A 75 -22.72 -14.83 24.34
N GLU A 76 -23.80 -14.74 23.57
CA GLU A 76 -24.50 -15.92 23.05
C GLU A 76 -23.63 -16.76 22.11
N ARG A 77 -22.83 -16.13 21.24
CA ARG A 77 -21.90 -16.85 20.36
C ARG A 77 -20.75 -17.50 21.14
N VAL A 78 -20.29 -16.87 22.22
CA VAL A 78 -19.31 -17.45 23.16
C VAL A 78 -19.87 -18.66 23.90
N LYS A 79 -21.14 -18.62 24.36
CA LYS A 79 -21.81 -19.81 24.92
C LYS A 79 -21.79 -20.99 23.93
N LYS A 80 -22.12 -20.73 22.65
CA LYS A 80 -22.06 -21.77 21.60
C LYS A 80 -20.66 -22.29 21.33
N LEU A 81 -19.63 -21.44 21.48
CA LEU A 81 -18.24 -21.87 21.39
C LEU A 81 -17.86 -22.81 22.55
N HIS A 82 -18.27 -22.49 23.78
CA HIS A 82 -18.09 -23.37 24.94
C HIS A 82 -18.83 -24.70 24.77
N ILE A 83 -20.05 -24.68 24.24
CA ILE A 83 -20.79 -25.90 23.92
C ILE A 83 -20.02 -26.80 22.93
N LEU A 84 -19.44 -26.22 21.87
CA LEU A 84 -18.59 -26.98 20.93
C LEU A 84 -17.40 -27.62 21.63
N SER A 85 -16.68 -26.86 22.47
CA SER A 85 -15.44 -27.32 23.14
C SER A 85 -15.69 -28.27 24.31
N ASP A 86 -16.59 -27.90 25.22
CA ASP A 86 -16.76 -28.55 26.53
C ASP A 86 -17.78 -29.69 26.47
N ALA A 87 -18.89 -29.51 25.74
CA ALA A 87 -19.93 -30.53 25.66
C ALA A 87 -19.69 -31.54 24.53
N LEU A 88 -19.22 -31.09 23.36
CA LEU A 88 -19.03 -31.94 22.18
C LEU A 88 -17.59 -32.39 21.96
N ASN A 89 -16.64 -31.85 22.72
CA ASN A 89 -15.21 -32.02 22.51
C ASN A 89 -14.77 -31.72 21.06
N ILE A 90 -15.44 -30.78 20.39
CA ILE A 90 -15.15 -30.35 19.02
C ILE A 90 -14.22 -29.14 19.07
N ASP A 91 -13.09 -29.24 18.37
CA ASP A 91 -12.28 -28.08 18.06
C ASP A 91 -13.02 -27.18 17.06
N ALA A 92 -13.41 -25.98 17.51
CA ALA A 92 -14.07 -24.98 16.67
C ALA A 92 -13.09 -24.21 15.76
N TYR A 93 -11.79 -24.41 15.93
CA TYR A 93 -10.70 -23.78 15.18
C TYR A 93 -9.64 -24.81 14.74
N PRO A 94 -10.03 -25.89 14.03
CA PRO A 94 -9.15 -27.00 13.73
C PRO A 94 -7.98 -26.59 12.84
N SER A 95 -6.77 -27.06 13.19
CA SER A 95 -5.56 -26.90 12.38
C SER A 95 -5.56 -27.74 11.09
N SER A 96 -6.40 -28.78 11.03
CA SER A 96 -6.53 -29.71 9.92
C SER A 96 -8.00 -30.07 9.68
N PHE A 97 -8.43 -30.09 8.43
CA PHE A 97 -9.82 -30.36 8.05
C PHE A 97 -9.89 -31.20 6.76
N ILE A 98 -11.08 -31.75 6.48
CA ILE A 98 -11.33 -32.62 5.32
C ILE A 98 -11.03 -31.89 4.00
N LYS A 99 -10.16 -32.42 3.13
CA LYS A 99 -9.71 -31.73 1.91
C LYS A 99 -10.85 -31.38 0.94
N ARG A 100 -10.94 -30.11 0.53
CA ARG A 100 -11.85 -29.59 -0.50
C ARG A 100 -11.48 -30.23 -1.83
N ASN A 101 -12.48 -30.73 -2.55
CA ASN A 101 -12.27 -31.34 -3.87
C ASN A 101 -12.74 -30.46 -5.03
N ILE A 102 -13.51 -29.40 -4.77
CA ILE A 102 -13.98 -28.47 -5.80
C ILE A 102 -14.31 -27.10 -5.18
N LYS A 103 -14.16 -26.02 -5.96
CA LYS A 103 -14.61 -24.67 -5.62
C LYS A 103 -16.11 -24.52 -5.84
N ILE A 104 -16.73 -23.55 -5.17
CA ILE A 104 -18.18 -23.37 -5.28
C ILE A 104 -18.60 -22.97 -6.70
N ASP A 105 -17.86 -22.06 -7.34
CA ASP A 105 -18.21 -21.58 -8.68
C ASP A 105 -18.05 -22.69 -9.74
N ASP A 106 -16.95 -23.45 -9.69
CA ASP A 106 -16.72 -24.61 -10.54
C ASP A 106 -17.79 -25.71 -10.35
N LEU A 107 -18.20 -25.94 -9.09
CA LEU A 107 -19.27 -26.90 -8.80
C LEU A 107 -20.59 -26.46 -9.44
N LYS A 108 -20.92 -25.17 -9.38
CA LYS A 108 -22.14 -24.66 -10.02
C LYS A 108 -22.08 -24.81 -11.53
N LYS A 109 -21.01 -24.35 -12.19
CA LYS A 109 -20.82 -24.50 -13.64
C LYS A 109 -20.92 -25.95 -14.09
N LYS A 110 -20.31 -26.87 -13.32
CA LYS A 110 -20.38 -28.31 -13.60
C LYS A 110 -21.81 -28.83 -13.63
N PHE A 111 -22.75 -28.24 -12.87
CA PHE A 111 -24.12 -28.72 -12.73
C PHE A 111 -25.19 -27.75 -13.27
N GLU A 112 -24.82 -26.75 -14.06
CA GLU A 112 -25.79 -25.84 -14.70
C GLU A 112 -26.77 -26.59 -15.61
N HIS A 113 -26.29 -27.63 -16.29
CA HIS A 113 -27.05 -28.46 -17.23
C HIS A 113 -28.04 -29.43 -16.57
N LEU A 114 -27.99 -29.59 -15.24
CA LEU A 114 -28.88 -30.48 -14.49
C LEU A 114 -30.33 -30.00 -14.64
N LYS A 115 -31.30 -30.90 -14.87
CA LYS A 115 -32.72 -30.52 -14.95
C LYS A 115 -33.32 -30.34 -13.55
N ASP A 116 -34.43 -29.63 -13.47
CA ASP A 116 -35.09 -29.35 -12.20
C ASP A 116 -35.58 -30.65 -11.55
N GLY A 117 -35.23 -30.85 -10.27
CA GLY A 117 -35.52 -32.09 -9.53
C GLY A 117 -34.46 -33.19 -9.69
N GLU A 118 -33.53 -33.08 -10.63
CA GLU A 118 -32.44 -34.07 -10.78
C GLU A 118 -31.35 -33.91 -9.70
N ARG A 119 -30.61 -35.00 -9.46
CA ARG A 119 -29.49 -35.05 -8.52
C ARG A 119 -28.31 -35.81 -9.10
N ASP A 120 -27.10 -35.46 -8.63
CA ASP A 120 -25.87 -36.22 -8.85
C ASP A 120 -25.46 -36.86 -7.52
N ASP A 121 -25.35 -38.19 -7.49
CA ASP A 121 -25.09 -38.93 -6.25
C ASP A 121 -23.61 -38.88 -5.80
N LYS A 122 -22.71 -38.27 -6.59
CA LYS A 122 -21.31 -38.10 -6.20
C LYS A 122 -21.19 -37.13 -5.03
N ILE A 123 -20.19 -37.40 -4.19
CA ILE A 123 -19.93 -36.61 -2.99
C ILE A 123 -18.90 -35.52 -3.26
N TYR A 124 -19.26 -34.30 -2.91
CA TYR A 124 -18.41 -33.12 -2.98
C TYR A 124 -18.12 -32.58 -1.58
N VAL A 125 -16.91 -32.06 -1.42
CA VAL A 125 -16.46 -31.37 -0.21
C VAL A 125 -16.13 -29.93 -0.59
N ILE A 126 -16.91 -29.01 -0.04
CA ILE A 126 -16.75 -27.56 -0.23
C ILE A 126 -16.60 -26.88 1.12
N TYR A 127 -15.99 -25.70 1.13
CA TYR A 127 -15.90 -24.84 2.30
C TYR A 127 -16.55 -23.50 2.02
N GLY A 128 -17.00 -22.83 3.06
CA GLY A 128 -17.41 -21.44 2.92
C GLY A 128 -17.82 -20.82 4.23
N ARG A 129 -17.97 -19.50 4.19
CA ARG A 129 -18.61 -18.72 5.23
C ARG A 129 -20.11 -18.79 5.07
N VAL A 130 -20.84 -19.04 6.14
CA VAL A 130 -22.31 -18.96 6.18
C VAL A 130 -22.74 -17.49 6.07
N THR A 131 -23.42 -17.13 4.99
CA THR A 131 -23.84 -15.75 4.70
C THR A 131 -25.35 -15.56 4.80
N VAL A 132 -26.13 -16.62 4.67
CA VAL A 132 -27.59 -16.62 4.81
C VAL A 132 -28.01 -17.86 5.59
N LYS A 133 -29.00 -17.70 6.47
CA LYS A 133 -29.65 -18.79 7.23
C LYS A 133 -31.17 -18.56 7.18
N ARG A 134 -31.91 -19.55 6.68
CA ARG A 134 -33.37 -19.50 6.47
C ARG A 134 -34.03 -20.75 7.07
N ASN A 135 -35.33 -20.67 7.35
CA ASN A 135 -36.16 -21.78 7.83
C ASN A 135 -35.51 -22.53 9.00
N ASN A 136 -35.15 -21.79 10.06
CA ASN A 136 -34.47 -22.33 11.24
C ASN A 136 -33.17 -23.09 10.94
N GLY A 137 -32.45 -22.70 9.87
CA GLY A 137 -31.19 -23.33 9.46
C GLY A 137 -31.34 -24.51 8.50
N MET A 138 -32.55 -24.85 8.05
CA MET A 138 -32.75 -25.87 7.02
C MET A 138 -32.06 -25.54 5.70
N PHE A 139 -32.10 -24.26 5.32
CA PHE A 139 -31.37 -23.74 4.17
C PHE A 139 -30.36 -22.71 4.63
N MET A 140 -29.12 -22.88 4.19
CA MET A 140 -28.06 -21.89 4.37
C MET A 140 -27.39 -21.59 3.04
N ASN A 141 -26.83 -20.39 2.90
CA ASN A 141 -25.91 -20.13 1.79
C ASN A 141 -24.50 -20.06 2.36
N ILE A 142 -23.57 -20.79 1.75
CA ILE A 142 -22.16 -20.66 2.05
C ILE A 142 -21.42 -20.03 0.89
N GLN A 143 -20.40 -19.24 1.21
CA GLN A 143 -19.63 -18.46 0.25
C GLN A 143 -18.13 -18.72 0.43
N ASP A 144 -17.44 -18.98 -0.67
CA ASP A 144 -15.98 -18.96 -0.76
C ASP A 144 -15.52 -17.66 -1.45
N ASP A 145 -14.28 -17.62 -1.90
CA ASP A 145 -13.68 -16.46 -2.56
C ASP A 145 -14.20 -16.20 -3.99
N GLU A 146 -14.81 -17.21 -4.63
CA GLU A 146 -15.27 -17.21 -6.02
C GLU A 146 -16.80 -17.16 -6.16
N GLY A 147 -17.53 -17.84 -5.28
CA GLY A 147 -18.97 -17.98 -5.43
C GLY A 147 -19.73 -18.28 -4.15
N ASN A 148 -21.06 -18.40 -4.29
CA ASN A 148 -21.96 -18.86 -3.25
C ASN A 148 -22.85 -20.00 -3.76
N ILE A 149 -23.25 -20.87 -2.83
CA ILE A 149 -24.17 -21.99 -3.11
C ILE A 149 -25.10 -22.21 -1.91
N GLN A 150 -26.33 -22.61 -2.21
CA GLN A 150 -27.27 -23.07 -1.21
C GLN A 150 -26.87 -24.46 -0.72
N ILE A 151 -26.93 -24.65 0.59
CA ILE A 151 -26.80 -25.95 1.24
C ILE A 151 -28.12 -26.27 1.96
N TYR A 152 -28.52 -27.53 1.88
CA TYR A 152 -29.68 -28.06 2.58
C TYR A 152 -29.22 -29.01 3.69
N LEU A 153 -29.56 -28.69 4.93
CA LEU A 153 -29.23 -29.52 6.09
C LEU A 153 -30.49 -30.24 6.52
N ASP A 154 -30.43 -31.54 6.80
CA ASP A 154 -31.52 -32.27 7.46
C ASP A 154 -31.69 -31.85 8.92
N GLU A 155 -32.86 -32.11 9.51
CA GLU A 155 -33.20 -31.66 10.88
C GLU A 155 -32.29 -32.28 11.94
N ASN A 156 -32.04 -33.58 11.80
CA ASN A 156 -31.27 -34.37 12.76
C ASN A 156 -29.78 -34.48 12.38
N LEU A 157 -29.25 -33.54 11.59
CA LEU A 157 -27.85 -33.56 11.16
C LEU A 157 -26.93 -33.02 12.29
N PRO A 158 -26.06 -33.85 12.90
CA PRO A 158 -25.15 -33.39 13.94
C PRO A 158 -23.98 -32.59 13.37
N ILE A 159 -23.48 -31.62 14.14
CA ILE A 159 -22.21 -30.97 13.83
C ILE A 159 -21.05 -31.93 14.09
N LYS A 160 -20.11 -32.05 13.14
CA LYS A 160 -18.88 -32.84 13.29
C LYS A 160 -17.68 -31.92 13.50
N GLY A 161 -16.60 -32.48 14.02
CA GLY A 161 -15.35 -31.76 14.20
C GLY A 161 -14.22 -32.71 14.58
N LYS A 162 -12.99 -32.21 14.48
CA LYS A 162 -11.84 -32.90 15.05
C LYS A 162 -12.00 -32.86 16.57
N LYS A 163 -11.81 -34.00 17.23
CA LYS A 163 -11.86 -34.06 18.69
C LYS A 163 -10.60 -33.43 19.27
N ASN A 164 -10.72 -32.69 20.38
CA ASN A 164 -9.53 -32.22 21.08
C ASN A 164 -8.90 -33.40 21.82
N ASP A 165 -7.73 -33.83 21.35
CA ASP A 165 -6.97 -34.94 21.95
C ASP A 165 -6.51 -34.63 23.39
N ASN A 166 -6.48 -33.35 23.77
CA ASN A 166 -6.04 -32.86 25.09
C ASN A 166 -7.14 -32.79 26.17
N LYS A 167 -8.41 -33.11 25.86
CA LYS A 167 -9.51 -33.08 26.86
C LYS A 167 -10.10 -34.48 27.05
N LYS A 168 -9.88 -35.08 28.23
CA LYS A 168 -10.64 -36.26 28.69
C LYS A 168 -12.09 -35.85 28.95
N ILE A 169 -13.03 -36.57 28.35
CA ILE A 169 -14.47 -36.39 28.59
C ILE A 169 -14.76 -36.92 30.00
N ASN A 170 -15.14 -36.05 30.94
CA ASN A 170 -15.69 -36.48 32.22
C ASN A 170 -17.11 -36.99 31.99
N ASN A 171 -17.29 -38.32 32.02
CA ASN A 171 -18.57 -39.00 31.79
C ASN A 171 -19.53 -39.00 32.99
N ASN A 172 -19.31 -38.19 34.02
CA ASN A 172 -20.22 -38.06 35.14
C ASN A 172 -21.05 -36.78 34.98
N LYS A 173 -22.38 -36.94 34.93
CA LYS A 173 -23.46 -35.94 35.06
C LYS A 173 -23.09 -34.50 34.69
N ILE A 174 -23.80 -33.95 33.70
CA ILE A 174 -23.84 -32.52 33.39
C ILE A 174 -24.42 -31.78 34.61
N GLU A 175 -23.59 -31.52 35.60
CA GLU A 175 -23.81 -30.48 36.60
C GLU A 175 -23.25 -29.19 36.02
N GLU A 176 -24.17 -28.24 35.85
CA GLU A 176 -23.98 -26.79 35.74
C GLU A 176 -22.68 -26.32 35.06
N VAL A 177 -22.83 -25.74 33.86
CA VAL A 177 -21.83 -24.79 33.35
C VAL A 177 -21.59 -23.77 34.47
N PRO A 178 -20.36 -23.62 35.00
CA PRO A 178 -20.14 -22.81 36.18
C PRO A 178 -20.60 -21.37 35.92
N ASN A 179 -21.57 -20.93 36.73
CA ASN A 179 -22.12 -19.57 36.73
C ASN A 179 -21.12 -18.51 37.28
N LYS A 180 -19.81 -18.79 37.23
CA LYS A 180 -18.76 -17.92 37.76
C LYS A 180 -17.52 -18.00 36.89
N TYR A 181 -17.40 -17.07 35.96
CA TYR A 181 -16.07 -16.53 35.65
C TYR A 181 -15.75 -15.45 36.68
N HIS A 182 -15.29 -15.88 37.86
CA HIS A 182 -14.40 -15.01 38.62
C HIS A 182 -13.07 -15.01 37.87
N MET A 183 -12.65 -13.84 37.37
CA MET A 183 -11.22 -13.64 37.19
C MET A 183 -10.56 -13.88 38.55
N GLU A 184 -9.49 -14.67 38.59
CA GLU A 184 -8.49 -14.52 39.62
C GLU A 184 -7.99 -13.08 39.55
N ASN A 185 -8.51 -12.23 40.43
CA ASN A 185 -8.14 -10.83 40.58
C ASN A 185 -6.71 -10.64 41.14
N ASN A 186 -5.88 -11.68 41.21
CA ASN A 186 -4.60 -11.64 41.92
C ASN A 186 -3.45 -10.95 41.17
N THR A 187 -3.70 -10.38 39.99
CA THR A 187 -2.75 -9.46 39.34
C THR A 187 -3.34 -8.09 39.00
N VAL A 188 -4.61 -7.83 39.33
CA VAL A 188 -5.27 -6.52 39.10
C VAL A 188 -5.66 -5.83 40.41
N SER A 189 -5.74 -6.56 41.52
CA SER A 189 -6.07 -6.02 42.85
C SER A 189 -4.97 -5.18 43.50
N SER A 190 -3.70 -5.30 43.06
CA SER A 190 -2.59 -4.50 43.63
C SER A 190 -2.41 -3.10 43.02
N ILE A 191 -3.21 -2.73 42.01
CA ILE A 191 -3.10 -1.42 41.33
C ILE A 191 -4.31 -0.51 41.62
N LEU A 192 -5.33 -0.99 42.34
CA LEU A 192 -6.60 -0.27 42.57
C LEU A 192 -6.91 0.07 44.04
N SER A 193 -5.97 -0.08 44.97
CA SER A 193 -6.20 0.25 46.38
C SER A 193 -5.86 1.70 46.80
N ASN A 194 -5.56 2.60 45.86
CA ASN A 194 -5.40 4.03 46.17
C ASN A 194 -6.22 4.86 45.18
N ASN A 195 -7.50 5.06 45.48
CA ASN A 195 -8.17 6.36 45.44
C ASN A 195 -9.67 6.18 45.66
N ASN A 196 -10.07 6.51 46.89
CA ASN A 196 -11.46 6.63 47.30
C ASN A 196 -12.14 7.87 46.68
N LYS A 197 -13.47 7.76 46.57
CA LYS A 197 -14.48 8.81 46.34
C LYS A 197 -14.69 9.28 44.89
N THR A 198 -15.68 8.71 44.20
CA THR A 198 -17.04 9.29 44.07
C THR A 198 -17.84 8.65 42.91
N ASN A 199 -19.07 8.26 43.23
CA ASN A 199 -20.26 8.00 42.40
C ASN A 199 -20.11 7.20 41.09
N ASN A 200 -20.17 5.88 41.21
CA ASN A 200 -20.53 4.96 40.12
C ASN A 200 -22.05 4.74 40.10
N ASN A 201 -22.71 5.18 39.03
CA ASN A 201 -23.90 4.51 38.50
C ASN A 201 -23.43 3.66 37.30
N ASP A 202 -22.70 2.58 37.59
CA ASP A 202 -22.41 1.55 36.61
C ASP A 202 -23.57 0.55 36.65
N TYR A 203 -24.16 0.32 35.48
CA TYR A 203 -25.20 -0.68 35.24
C TYR A 203 -24.70 -2.07 35.64
N VAL A 204 -24.98 -2.48 36.87
CA VAL A 204 -25.00 -3.88 37.29
C VAL A 204 -26.13 -4.53 36.50
N ILE A 205 -25.78 -5.27 35.44
CA ILE A 205 -26.72 -6.17 34.80
C ILE A 205 -26.96 -7.29 35.82
N ASN A 206 -28.12 -7.24 36.48
CA ASN A 206 -28.64 -8.37 37.23
C ASN A 206 -28.71 -9.57 36.29
N ASP A 207 -27.84 -10.55 36.53
CA ASP A 207 -27.87 -11.88 35.92
C ASP A 207 -29.15 -12.58 36.36
N GLN A 208 -30.23 -12.36 35.61
CA GLN A 208 -31.37 -13.27 35.64
C GLN A 208 -30.98 -14.54 34.90
N SER A 209 -30.98 -15.63 35.65
CA SER A 209 -30.81 -17.02 35.21
C SER A 209 -31.69 -17.32 33.98
N TYR A 210 -31.07 -17.46 32.81
CA TYR A 210 -31.70 -18.06 31.64
C TYR A 210 -31.09 -19.45 31.41
N ASN A 211 -31.70 -20.45 32.03
CA ASN A 211 -31.47 -21.87 31.78
C ASN A 211 -32.15 -22.27 30.45
N GLU A 212 -31.57 -21.92 29.31
CA GLU A 212 -31.90 -22.61 28.06
C GLU A 212 -31.14 -23.94 28.02
N LYS A 213 -31.81 -25.01 28.45
CA LYS A 213 -31.36 -26.39 28.23
C LYS A 213 -31.27 -26.61 26.72
N TYR A 214 -30.06 -26.66 26.17
CA TYR A 214 -29.85 -27.26 24.86
C TYR A 214 -30.11 -28.77 25.01
N GLU A 215 -31.32 -29.20 24.67
CA GLU A 215 -31.66 -30.62 24.62
C GLU A 215 -30.66 -31.35 23.71
N THR A 216 -29.85 -32.19 24.34
CA THR A 216 -28.91 -33.10 23.70
C THR A 216 -29.64 -34.43 23.53
N TYR A 217 -30.03 -34.76 22.30
CA TYR A 217 -30.45 -36.12 21.98
C TYR A 217 -29.17 -36.94 21.73
N ASN A 218 -28.89 -37.95 22.55
CA ASN A 218 -27.71 -38.83 22.42
C ASN A 218 -26.33 -38.12 22.39
N ASN A 219 -26.10 -37.08 23.21
CA ASN A 219 -24.85 -36.28 23.23
C ASN A 219 -24.49 -35.60 21.88
N GLN A 220 -25.48 -35.41 20.99
CA GLN A 220 -25.29 -34.71 19.72
C GLN A 220 -26.09 -33.42 19.72
N ILE A 221 -25.47 -32.35 19.22
CA ILE A 221 -26.17 -31.09 18.97
C ILE A 221 -26.32 -30.90 17.47
N MET A 222 -27.55 -30.58 17.07
CA MET A 222 -27.90 -30.38 15.67
C MET A 222 -27.19 -29.16 15.11
N ALA A 223 -26.60 -29.33 13.92
CA ALA A 223 -25.83 -28.29 13.24
C ALA A 223 -26.64 -27.00 13.06
N ARG A 224 -27.94 -27.11 12.80
CA ARG A 224 -28.88 -25.98 12.65
C ARG A 224 -28.96 -25.06 13.88
N LYS A 225 -28.75 -25.60 15.10
CA LYS A 225 -28.81 -24.86 16.38
C LYS A 225 -27.49 -24.11 16.69
N ILE A 226 -26.36 -24.63 16.23
CA ILE A 226 -25.02 -24.12 16.59
C ILE A 226 -24.46 -23.16 15.53
N ILE A 227 -24.68 -23.49 14.25
CA ILE A 227 -24.13 -22.71 13.13
C ILE A 227 -24.87 -21.38 13.03
N GLU A 228 -24.12 -20.30 12.96
CA GLU A 228 -24.60 -18.93 12.85
C GLU A 228 -24.06 -18.24 11.60
N LEU A 229 -24.68 -17.11 11.25
CA LEU A 229 -24.16 -16.21 10.23
C LEU A 229 -22.73 -15.78 10.58
N GLY A 230 -21.84 -15.86 9.60
CA GLY A 230 -20.42 -15.55 9.72
C GLY A 230 -19.51 -16.73 10.00
N ASP A 231 -20.03 -17.88 10.46
CA ASP A 231 -19.23 -19.08 10.73
C ASP A 231 -18.61 -19.63 9.43
N PHE A 232 -17.40 -20.18 9.50
CA PHE A 232 -16.84 -21.00 8.42
C PHE A 232 -17.10 -22.47 8.67
N VAL A 233 -17.58 -23.16 7.63
CA VAL A 233 -17.91 -24.58 7.68
C VAL A 233 -17.30 -25.31 6.49
N ALA A 234 -16.99 -26.59 6.70
CA ALA A 234 -16.77 -27.55 5.62
C ALA A 234 -18.00 -28.45 5.49
N VAL A 235 -18.43 -28.67 4.26
CA VAL A 235 -19.66 -29.39 3.96
C VAL A 235 -19.35 -30.51 3.00
N LYS A 236 -19.78 -31.72 3.34
CA LYS A 236 -19.70 -32.90 2.50
C LYS A 236 -21.11 -33.33 2.13
N GLY A 237 -21.40 -33.43 0.85
CA GLY A 237 -22.77 -33.65 0.38
C GLY A 237 -22.83 -34.01 -1.10
N PHE A 238 -24.05 -34.16 -1.62
CA PHE A 238 -24.31 -34.44 -3.03
C PHE A 238 -25.12 -33.31 -3.65
N VAL A 239 -24.97 -33.09 -4.96
CA VAL A 239 -25.62 -31.95 -5.64
C VAL A 239 -27.02 -32.36 -6.09
N ARG A 240 -27.98 -31.45 -5.93
CA ARG A 240 -29.32 -31.55 -6.52
C ARG A 240 -29.76 -30.21 -7.06
N LYS A 241 -30.60 -30.20 -8.10
CA LYS A 241 -31.32 -29.00 -8.52
C LYS A 241 -32.71 -29.05 -7.93
N THR A 242 -33.11 -27.99 -7.22
CA THR A 242 -34.47 -27.93 -6.66
C THR A 242 -35.50 -27.84 -7.78
N LEU A 243 -36.78 -28.09 -7.46
CA LEU A 243 -37.89 -27.87 -8.41
C LEU A 243 -38.03 -26.40 -8.87
N ARG A 244 -37.34 -25.48 -8.20
CA ARG A 244 -37.30 -24.05 -8.55
C ARG A 244 -36.03 -23.68 -9.34
N GLY A 245 -35.25 -24.65 -9.79
CA GLY A 245 -34.05 -24.46 -10.59
C GLY A 245 -32.77 -24.09 -9.81
N GLU A 246 -32.82 -24.00 -8.48
CA GLU A 246 -31.64 -23.64 -7.67
C GLU A 246 -30.72 -24.84 -7.42
N ILE A 247 -29.46 -24.75 -7.83
CA ILE A 247 -28.41 -25.74 -7.51
C ILE A 247 -28.13 -25.70 -6.01
N THR A 248 -28.30 -26.84 -5.35
CA THR A 248 -28.19 -27.00 -3.90
C THR A 248 -27.32 -28.20 -3.55
N LEU A 249 -26.43 -28.06 -2.57
CA LEU A 249 -25.72 -29.20 -1.99
C LEU A 249 -26.55 -29.76 -0.82
N HIS A 250 -27.04 -30.99 -0.95
CA HIS A 250 -27.66 -31.71 0.16
C HIS A 250 -26.55 -32.25 1.07
N VAL A 251 -26.52 -31.75 2.30
CA VAL A 251 -25.44 -32.01 3.25
C VAL A 251 -25.59 -33.38 3.90
N LYS A 252 -24.53 -34.20 3.81
CA LYS A 252 -24.38 -35.45 4.58
C LYS A 252 -23.56 -35.24 5.86
N ASP A 253 -22.49 -34.45 5.78
CA ASP A 253 -21.67 -34.09 6.93
C ASP A 253 -21.34 -32.60 6.91
N ILE A 254 -21.31 -31.98 8.09
CA ILE A 254 -20.90 -30.60 8.25
C ILE A 254 -19.90 -30.48 9.40
N TYR A 255 -18.85 -29.71 9.18
CA TYR A 255 -17.75 -29.52 10.11
C TYR A 255 -17.56 -28.03 10.40
N MET A 256 -17.35 -27.68 11.67
CA MET A 256 -16.96 -26.34 12.05
C MET A 256 -15.49 -26.10 11.69
N LEU A 257 -15.19 -24.97 11.04
CA LEU A 257 -13.82 -24.54 10.72
C LEU A 257 -13.39 -23.31 11.50
N SER A 258 -14.34 -22.39 11.75
CA SER A 258 -14.09 -21.21 12.58
C SER A 258 -15.42 -20.64 13.03
N LYS A 259 -15.61 -20.56 14.36
CA LYS A 259 -16.77 -19.89 14.95
C LYS A 259 -16.63 -18.36 14.88
N SER A 260 -17.62 -17.68 14.32
CA SER A 260 -17.73 -16.22 14.32
C SER A 260 -18.35 -15.75 15.62
N LEU A 261 -17.62 -14.92 16.37
CA LEU A 261 -18.08 -14.37 17.65
C LEU A 261 -18.81 -13.04 17.53
N LEU A 262 -18.73 -12.38 16.38
CA LEU A 262 -19.45 -11.14 16.11
C LEU A 262 -20.48 -11.33 14.98
N PRO A 263 -21.61 -10.60 15.03
CA PRO A 263 -22.52 -10.53 13.89
C PRO A 263 -21.84 -10.00 12.65
N LEU A 264 -22.32 -10.48 11.50
CA LEU A 264 -22.10 -9.77 10.25
C LEU A 264 -22.95 -8.48 10.25
N PRO A 265 -22.43 -7.37 9.73
CA PRO A 265 -23.19 -6.13 9.63
C PRO A 265 -24.40 -6.31 8.71
N ASP A 266 -25.50 -5.63 9.06
CA ASP A 266 -26.67 -5.57 8.20
C ASP A 266 -26.31 -5.00 6.83
N LYS A 267 -26.58 -5.78 5.76
CA LYS A 267 -26.25 -5.44 4.37
C LYS A 267 -26.74 -4.04 3.95
N TYR A 268 -27.84 -3.55 4.53
CA TYR A 268 -28.48 -2.29 4.16
C TYR A 268 -28.31 -1.15 5.18
N LYS A 269 -28.24 -1.45 6.49
CA LYS A 269 -28.15 -0.44 7.56
C LYS A 269 -26.74 -0.26 8.10
N GLY A 270 -25.96 -1.34 8.23
CA GLY A 270 -24.65 -1.35 8.89
C GLY A 270 -23.49 -0.83 8.04
N MET A 271 -23.71 -0.59 6.74
CA MET A 271 -22.66 -0.18 5.80
C MET A 271 -23.06 1.04 4.96
N LYS A 272 -23.77 2.00 5.53
CA LYS A 272 -23.93 3.31 4.87
C LYS A 272 -22.75 4.24 5.18
N ASP A 273 -22.25 4.18 6.42
CA ASP A 273 -21.13 5.00 6.85
C ASP A 273 -19.85 4.66 6.07
N VAL A 274 -19.35 5.67 5.34
CA VAL A 274 -18.15 5.59 4.51
C VAL A 274 -16.90 5.39 5.36
N GLU A 275 -16.82 6.03 6.52
CA GLU A 275 -15.64 5.91 7.40
C GLU A 275 -15.57 4.51 8.01
N TYR A 276 -16.70 3.98 8.46
CA TYR A 276 -16.81 2.60 8.95
C TYR A 276 -16.33 1.59 7.89
N LYS A 277 -16.71 1.74 6.62
CA LYS A 277 -16.23 0.88 5.52
C LYS A 277 -14.72 0.89 5.39
N TYR A 278 -14.13 2.09 5.39
CA TYR A 278 -12.68 2.24 5.23
C TYR A 278 -11.91 1.64 6.42
N ARG A 279 -12.42 1.79 7.65
CA ARG A 279 -11.82 1.20 8.86
C ARG A 279 -12.00 -0.32 8.93
N LYS A 280 -13.17 -0.82 8.53
CA LYS A 280 -13.56 -2.23 8.62
C LYS A 280 -13.64 -2.86 7.24
N ARG A 281 -12.55 -2.71 6.46
CA ARG A 281 -12.54 -3.13 5.06
C ARG A 281 -12.86 -4.62 4.85
N TYR A 282 -12.44 -5.46 5.79
CA TYR A 282 -12.75 -6.90 5.76
C TYR A 282 -14.26 -7.18 5.79
N LEU A 283 -15.07 -6.31 6.42
CA LEU A 283 -16.52 -6.38 6.34
C LEU A 283 -17.01 -5.79 5.02
N ASP A 284 -16.53 -4.61 4.61
CA ASP A 284 -16.92 -3.97 3.35
C ASP A 284 -16.77 -4.92 2.15
N PHE A 285 -15.60 -5.57 2.00
CA PHE A 285 -15.37 -6.58 0.96
C PHE A 285 -16.28 -7.81 1.05
N LEU A 286 -16.81 -8.12 2.23
CA LEU A 286 -17.72 -9.25 2.41
C LEU A 286 -19.12 -8.94 1.89
N THR A 287 -19.58 -7.70 2.03
CA THR A 287 -20.96 -7.31 1.66
C THR A 287 -21.05 -6.50 0.36
N ASN A 288 -19.96 -5.91 -0.10
CA ASN A 288 -19.88 -5.03 -1.25
C ASN A 288 -18.95 -5.62 -2.33
N ASN A 289 -19.55 -6.39 -3.25
CA ASN A 289 -18.80 -7.05 -4.34
C ASN A 289 -18.16 -6.04 -5.30
N ASP A 290 -18.83 -4.92 -5.61
CA ASP A 290 -18.26 -3.87 -6.48
C ASP A 290 -16.95 -3.33 -5.92
N GLN A 291 -16.90 -3.06 -4.61
CA GLN A 291 -15.68 -2.59 -3.96
C GLN A 291 -14.59 -3.67 -3.89
N LYS A 292 -14.96 -4.94 -3.72
CA LYS A 292 -14.02 -6.08 -3.80
C LYS A 292 -13.44 -6.20 -5.20
N ASP A 293 -14.25 -6.04 -6.24
CA ASP A 293 -13.85 -6.17 -7.64
C ASP A 293 -12.92 -5.02 -8.07
N LYS A 294 -13.18 -3.78 -7.62
CA LYS A 294 -12.25 -2.65 -7.82
C LYS A 294 -10.85 -2.93 -7.29
N ILE A 295 -10.75 -3.54 -6.11
CA ILE A 295 -9.47 -3.89 -5.48
C ILE A 295 -8.80 -5.04 -6.21
N LYS A 296 -9.55 -6.06 -6.66
CA LYS A 296 -9.00 -7.11 -7.53
C LYS A 296 -8.44 -6.53 -8.84
N THR A 297 -9.22 -5.67 -9.50
CA THR A 297 -8.81 -4.98 -10.74
C THR A 297 -7.51 -4.20 -10.56
N ARG A 298 -7.29 -3.53 -9.43
CA ARG A 298 -6.01 -2.90 -9.12
C ARG A 298 -4.84 -3.90 -9.20
N TYR A 299 -4.96 -5.04 -8.53
CA TYR A 299 -3.88 -6.04 -8.53
C TYR A 299 -3.69 -6.66 -9.91
N ASP A 300 -4.76 -6.83 -10.69
CA ASP A 300 -4.68 -7.31 -12.07
C ASP A 300 -3.97 -6.31 -12.98
N ILE A 301 -4.23 -5.01 -12.82
CA ILE A 301 -3.53 -3.93 -13.54
C ILE A 301 -2.03 -3.94 -13.21
N ILE A 302 -1.66 -4.03 -11.93
CA ILE A 302 -0.26 -4.09 -11.49
C ILE A 302 0.46 -5.30 -12.10
N GLN A 303 -0.16 -6.48 -12.04
CA GLN A 303 0.37 -7.70 -12.63
C GLN A 303 0.53 -7.57 -14.16
N GLU A 304 -0.44 -6.93 -14.83
CA GLU A 304 -0.35 -6.72 -16.27
C GLU A 304 0.75 -5.74 -16.67
N ILE A 305 0.93 -4.65 -15.92
CA ILE A 305 2.04 -3.71 -16.14
C ILE A 305 3.38 -4.45 -16.04
N ARG A 306 3.58 -5.24 -14.98
CA ARG A 306 4.78 -6.05 -14.80
C ARG A 306 4.99 -6.98 -16.00
N LYS A 307 3.96 -7.73 -16.40
CA LYS A 307 4.03 -8.62 -17.58
C LYS A 307 4.37 -7.86 -18.86
N TYR A 308 3.81 -6.67 -19.05
CA TYR A 308 4.04 -5.84 -20.23
C TYR A 308 5.50 -5.38 -20.35
N LEU A 309 6.11 -5.00 -19.23
CA LEU A 309 7.50 -4.54 -19.13
C LEU A 309 8.50 -5.70 -19.25
N LEU A 310 8.26 -6.80 -18.53
CA LEU A 310 9.10 -8.01 -18.61
C LEU A 310 9.16 -8.59 -20.03
N LYS A 311 8.03 -8.61 -20.75
CA LYS A 311 7.98 -9.05 -22.17
C LYS A 311 8.85 -8.17 -23.09
N ARG A 312 9.19 -6.95 -22.67
CA ARG A 312 10.03 -6.01 -23.40
C ARG A 312 11.46 -5.96 -22.87
N ASN A 313 11.86 -6.95 -22.06
CA ASN A 313 13.19 -7.11 -21.45
C ASN A 313 13.55 -6.03 -20.43
N PHE A 314 12.59 -5.35 -19.81
CA PHE A 314 12.89 -4.47 -18.69
C PHE A 314 13.23 -5.32 -17.46
N LEU A 315 14.26 -4.93 -16.73
CA LEU A 315 14.63 -5.56 -15.46
C LEU A 315 13.83 -4.92 -14.32
N GLU A 316 13.04 -5.72 -13.59
CA GLU A 316 12.43 -5.27 -12.33
C GLU A 316 13.51 -5.24 -11.26
N VAL A 317 13.66 -4.11 -10.56
CA VAL A 317 14.65 -3.90 -9.49
C VAL A 317 13.97 -3.38 -8.23
N ASP A 318 14.65 -3.47 -7.09
CA ASP A 318 14.24 -2.89 -5.82
C ASP A 318 15.33 -1.94 -5.28
N THR A 319 14.89 -0.83 -4.68
CA THR A 319 15.80 0.18 -4.11
C THR A 319 15.45 0.49 -2.65
N PRO A 320 16.39 1.05 -1.86
CA PRO A 320 16.16 1.29 -0.43
C PRO A 320 14.96 2.20 -0.16
N ILE A 321 14.07 1.74 0.73
CA ILE A 321 12.96 2.56 1.26
C ILE A 321 13.46 3.52 2.34
N LEU A 322 14.36 3.06 3.20
CA LEU A 322 15.01 3.86 4.23
C LEU A 322 16.27 4.50 3.63
N GLN A 323 16.32 5.83 3.62
CA GLN A 323 17.38 6.61 2.98
C GLN A 323 17.95 7.62 3.97
N LEU A 324 19.25 7.93 3.84
CA LEU A 324 19.89 8.99 4.64
C LEU A 324 19.44 10.38 4.18
N ILE A 325 19.24 10.54 2.87
CA ILE A 325 18.84 11.80 2.24
C ILE A 325 17.59 11.50 1.38
N PRO A 326 16.46 12.18 1.62
CA PRO A 326 15.27 12.02 0.80
C PRO A 326 15.44 12.81 -0.50
N GLY A 327 15.32 12.13 -1.65
CA GLY A 327 15.51 12.74 -2.97
C GLY A 327 14.58 12.18 -4.04
N GLY A 328 14.73 12.64 -5.29
CA GLY A 328 13.93 12.20 -6.44
C GLY A 328 12.55 12.87 -6.58
N ALA A 329 12.15 13.74 -5.66
CA ALA A 329 10.93 14.52 -5.78
C ALA A 329 10.97 15.76 -4.89
N THR A 330 10.01 16.68 -5.10
CA THR A 330 9.76 17.80 -4.19
C THR A 330 8.59 17.45 -3.29
N ALA A 331 8.86 16.90 -2.11
CA ALA A 331 7.86 16.50 -1.13
C ALA A 331 8.43 16.52 0.29
N LYS A 332 7.55 16.64 1.30
CA LYS A 332 7.96 16.52 2.70
C LYS A 332 8.14 15.03 3.04
N PRO A 333 9.32 14.58 3.53
CA PRO A 333 9.56 13.18 3.85
C PRO A 333 8.94 12.80 5.21
N PHE A 334 8.79 11.50 5.44
CA PHE A 334 8.63 10.96 6.78
C PHE A 334 10.01 10.67 7.37
N GLU A 335 10.20 11.05 8.64
CA GLU A 335 11.42 10.81 9.39
C GLU A 335 11.25 9.62 10.33
N THR A 336 12.32 8.84 10.49
CA THR A 336 12.43 7.73 11.44
C THR A 336 13.84 7.63 11.98
N TYR A 337 14.08 6.73 12.93
CA TYR A 337 15.34 6.63 13.63
C TYR A 337 15.78 5.17 13.82
N LEU A 338 16.97 4.85 13.30
CA LEU A 338 17.61 3.55 13.45
C LEU A 338 18.45 3.51 14.72
N LYS A 339 17.89 2.91 15.77
CA LYS A 339 18.47 2.87 17.12
C LYS A 339 19.86 2.22 17.18
N SER A 340 20.10 1.14 16.43
CA SER A 340 21.36 0.40 16.49
C SER A 340 22.58 1.18 16.00
N LEU A 341 22.37 2.11 15.06
CA LEU A 341 23.42 2.94 14.48
C LEU A 341 23.33 4.40 14.91
N ASN A 342 22.33 4.77 15.73
CA ASN A 342 22.05 6.16 16.10
C ASN A 342 21.89 7.07 14.86
N LEU A 343 21.12 6.63 13.85
CA LEU A 343 20.94 7.34 12.59
C LEU A 343 19.50 7.81 12.40
N ILE A 344 19.35 9.07 11.97
CA ILE A 344 18.09 9.56 11.40
C ILE A 344 18.00 9.04 9.96
N LEU A 345 16.84 8.49 9.61
CA LEU A 345 16.54 7.99 8.28
C LEU A 345 15.22 8.58 7.81
N TYR A 346 15.07 8.65 6.50
CA TYR A 346 13.86 9.11 5.84
C TYR A 346 13.24 7.99 5.03
N LEU A 347 11.91 7.93 5.01
CA LEU A 347 11.21 7.11 4.03
C LEU A 347 11.29 7.80 2.67
N ARG A 348 11.61 7.04 1.63
CA ARG A 348 11.75 7.55 0.26
C ARG A 348 10.49 8.27 -0.23
N ILE A 349 10.70 9.43 -0.85
CA ILE A 349 9.66 10.20 -1.55
C ILE A 349 9.55 9.81 -3.04
N SER A 350 10.64 9.24 -3.59
CA SER A 350 10.77 8.61 -4.91
C SER A 350 12.01 7.68 -4.90
N PRO A 351 12.04 6.59 -5.70
CA PRO A 351 13.23 5.77 -5.95
C PRO A 351 14.20 6.33 -7.01
N GLU A 352 13.89 7.44 -7.68
CA GLU A 352 14.57 7.96 -8.88
C GLU A 352 16.10 7.96 -8.81
N LEU A 353 16.68 8.53 -7.73
CA LEU A 353 18.14 8.68 -7.64
C LEU A 353 18.85 7.33 -7.62
N PHE A 354 18.28 6.33 -6.93
CA PHE A 354 18.83 4.98 -6.86
C PHE A 354 18.66 4.23 -8.18
N LEU A 355 17.52 4.40 -8.86
CA LEU A 355 17.30 3.80 -10.17
C LEU A 355 18.31 4.33 -11.21
N LYS A 356 18.61 5.63 -11.18
CA LYS A 356 19.66 6.20 -12.02
C LYS A 356 21.06 5.67 -11.67
N LYS A 357 21.38 5.49 -10.39
CA LYS A 357 22.63 4.82 -9.96
C LYS A 357 22.73 3.40 -10.54
N LEU A 358 21.62 2.67 -10.63
CA LEU A 358 21.58 1.35 -11.30
C LEU A 358 21.78 1.44 -12.82
N ILE A 359 21.30 2.50 -13.48
CA ILE A 359 21.64 2.70 -14.90
C ILE A 359 23.14 2.99 -15.08
N VAL A 360 23.73 3.84 -14.22
CA VAL A 360 25.17 4.11 -14.20
C VAL A 360 25.98 2.84 -14.01
N SER A 361 25.54 1.92 -13.14
CA SER A 361 26.26 0.66 -12.89
C SER A 361 26.27 -0.29 -14.09
N GLY A 362 25.45 -0.04 -15.11
CA GLY A 362 25.39 -0.87 -16.31
C GLY A 362 24.67 -2.21 -16.13
N ILE A 363 23.90 -2.40 -15.04
CA ILE A 363 23.18 -3.66 -14.78
C ILE A 363 22.16 -3.99 -15.88
N SER A 364 21.54 -2.96 -16.47
CA SER A 364 20.60 -3.06 -17.59
C SER A 364 20.39 -1.68 -18.20
N GLU A 365 20.21 -1.62 -19.52
CA GLU A 365 19.83 -0.39 -20.24
C GLU A 365 18.37 0.02 -19.96
N GLN A 366 17.57 -0.86 -19.36
CA GLN A 366 16.16 -0.60 -19.11
C GLN A 366 15.69 -1.31 -17.84
N ILE A 367 15.26 -0.50 -16.88
CA ILE A 367 14.84 -0.94 -15.55
C ILE A 367 13.49 -0.35 -15.20
N PHE A 368 12.80 -0.99 -14.26
CA PHE A 368 11.64 -0.40 -13.62
C PHE A 368 11.52 -0.86 -12.17
N GLU A 369 10.83 -0.07 -11.36
CA GLU A 369 10.43 -0.44 -10.01
C GLU A 369 8.95 -0.09 -9.79
N LEU A 370 8.17 -1.06 -9.29
CA LEU A 370 6.84 -0.82 -8.72
C LEU A 370 7.00 -0.52 -7.23
N SER A 371 7.18 0.76 -6.92
CA SER A 371 7.60 1.23 -5.60
C SER A 371 6.44 1.70 -4.72
N LYS A 372 6.64 1.58 -3.41
CA LYS A 372 5.91 2.35 -2.40
C LYS A 372 6.68 3.61 -2.07
N CYS A 373 6.03 4.76 -2.20
CA CYS A 373 6.58 6.07 -1.87
C CYS A 373 5.77 6.72 -0.75
N PHE A 374 6.45 7.54 0.05
CA PHE A 374 5.92 8.11 1.28
C PHE A 374 6.08 9.63 1.26
N ARG A 375 4.98 10.37 1.27
CA ARG A 375 4.97 11.85 1.31
C ARG A 375 4.12 12.32 2.48
N ASN A 376 4.75 13.06 3.39
CA ASN A 376 4.14 13.58 4.61
C ASN A 376 3.36 14.87 4.32
N GLU A 377 2.29 14.71 3.55
CA GLU A 377 1.43 15.77 3.03
C GLU A 377 -0.04 15.55 3.46
N GLY A 378 -0.92 16.49 3.10
CA GLY A 378 -2.34 16.43 3.44
C GLY A 378 -3.08 15.26 2.77
N LEU A 379 -4.09 14.73 3.48
CA LEU A 379 -5.03 13.75 2.92
C LEU A 379 -6.04 14.44 2.00
N SER A 380 -6.28 13.88 0.82
CA SER A 380 -7.32 14.37 -0.10
C SER A 380 -8.10 13.21 -0.74
N SER A 381 -9.01 13.53 -1.67
CA SER A 381 -9.66 12.51 -2.51
C SER A 381 -8.66 11.77 -3.40
N ILE A 382 -7.54 12.38 -3.78
CA ILE A 382 -6.55 11.85 -4.73
C ILE A 382 -5.14 11.66 -4.12
N HIS A 383 -4.92 12.06 -2.86
CA HIS A 383 -3.64 11.97 -2.15
C HIS A 383 -3.76 11.06 -0.92
N ASN A 384 -2.90 10.03 -0.87
CA ASN A 384 -2.67 9.19 0.29
C ASN A 384 -1.17 9.24 0.64
N PRO A 385 -0.76 9.36 1.92
CA PRO A 385 0.63 9.58 2.30
C PRO A 385 1.56 8.44 1.92
N GLU A 386 1.02 7.22 1.83
CA GLU A 386 1.66 6.07 1.22
C GLU A 386 0.95 5.75 -0.10
N PHE A 387 1.68 5.74 -1.21
CA PHE A 387 1.10 5.43 -2.52
C PHE A 387 2.04 4.55 -3.34
N THR A 388 1.50 3.91 -4.37
CA THR A 388 2.21 3.07 -5.31
C THR A 388 2.50 3.84 -6.59
N MET A 389 3.77 3.86 -6.97
CA MET A 389 4.26 4.49 -8.18
C MET A 389 5.06 3.48 -8.99
N LEU A 390 4.93 3.53 -10.31
CA LEU A 390 5.82 2.84 -11.23
C LEU A 390 6.85 3.85 -11.72
N GLU A 391 8.13 3.57 -11.54
CA GLU A 391 9.19 4.32 -12.21
C GLU A 391 9.91 3.44 -13.23
N ILE A 392 10.21 4.02 -14.39
CA ILE A 392 10.84 3.34 -15.53
C ILE A 392 11.97 4.22 -16.03
N TYR A 393 13.15 3.62 -16.22
CA TYR A 393 14.30 4.28 -16.82
C TYR A 393 14.80 3.47 -17.99
N LYS A 394 15.13 4.16 -19.09
CA LYS A 394 15.70 3.53 -20.28
C LYS A 394 16.81 4.37 -20.90
N SER A 395 18.00 3.80 -20.97
CA SER A 395 19.17 4.36 -21.67
C SER A 395 18.92 4.50 -23.17
N TYR A 396 19.65 5.42 -23.79
CA TYR A 396 19.56 5.82 -25.19
C TYR A 396 18.16 6.31 -25.61
N THR A 397 17.43 6.91 -24.68
CA THR A 397 16.10 7.50 -24.95
C THR A 397 15.95 8.90 -24.35
N ASN A 398 14.77 9.51 -24.54
CA ASN A 398 14.48 10.89 -24.14
C ASN A 398 12.99 11.06 -23.79
N TYR A 399 12.59 12.26 -23.39
CA TYR A 399 11.21 12.59 -23.03
C TYR A 399 10.18 12.28 -24.15
N LYS A 400 10.54 12.43 -25.43
CA LYS A 400 9.63 12.12 -26.56
C LYS A 400 9.37 10.63 -26.66
N TYR A 401 10.40 9.81 -26.44
CA TYR A 401 10.23 8.35 -26.34
C TYR A 401 9.31 8.01 -25.18
N MET A 402 9.55 8.58 -23.99
CA MET A 402 8.75 8.31 -22.79
C MET A 402 7.29 8.73 -22.94
N MET A 403 7.02 9.86 -23.61
CA MET A 403 5.67 10.29 -23.95
C MET A 403 4.95 9.26 -24.84
N ASN A 404 5.60 8.77 -25.90
CA ASN A 404 5.02 7.71 -26.73
C ASN A 404 4.91 6.37 -25.99
N PHE A 405 5.78 6.12 -25.02
CA PHE A 405 5.80 4.87 -24.26
C PHE A 405 4.65 4.81 -23.25
N VAL A 406 4.37 5.90 -22.53
CA VAL A 406 3.21 5.98 -21.63
C VAL A 406 1.90 5.82 -22.40
N GLU A 407 1.77 6.44 -23.59
CA GLU A 407 0.61 6.22 -24.48
C GLU A 407 0.40 4.73 -24.77
N LYS A 408 1.47 4.01 -25.11
CA LYS A 408 1.43 2.57 -25.45
C LYS A 408 1.05 1.70 -24.27
N ILE A 409 1.58 1.97 -23.07
CA ILE A 409 1.24 1.22 -21.85
C ILE A 409 -0.23 1.43 -21.51
N ILE A 410 -0.68 2.69 -21.50
CA ILE A 410 -2.06 3.01 -21.12
C ILE A 410 -3.05 2.43 -22.14
N LYS A 411 -2.81 2.59 -23.46
CA LYS A 411 -3.65 1.97 -24.51
C LYS A 411 -3.71 0.44 -24.38
N HIS A 412 -2.59 -0.20 -24.04
CA HIS A 412 -2.57 -1.66 -23.78
C HIS A 412 -3.47 -2.04 -22.59
N LEU A 413 -3.39 -1.28 -21.49
CA LEU A 413 -4.23 -1.51 -20.31
C LEU A 413 -5.71 -1.28 -20.63
N PHE A 414 -6.08 -0.24 -21.36
CA PHE A 414 -7.46 0.00 -21.80
C PHE A 414 -8.01 -1.07 -22.74
N LYS A 415 -7.15 -1.72 -23.53
CA LYS A 415 -7.57 -2.88 -24.33
C LYS A 415 -7.88 -4.11 -23.46
N LYS A 416 -7.14 -4.30 -22.37
CA LYS A 416 -7.29 -5.48 -21.49
C LYS A 416 -8.36 -5.27 -20.40
N PHE A 417 -8.43 -4.07 -19.85
CA PHE A 417 -9.35 -3.64 -18.81
C PHE A 417 -10.20 -2.52 -19.40
N PRO A 418 -11.24 -2.85 -20.18
CA PRO A 418 -12.08 -1.84 -20.79
C PRO A 418 -12.72 -0.97 -19.70
N TYR A 419 -12.73 0.33 -19.96
CA TYR A 419 -13.39 1.29 -19.08
C TYR A 419 -14.85 0.86 -18.89
N PRO A 420 -15.42 0.90 -17.66
CA PRO A 420 -16.81 0.55 -17.45
C PRO A 420 -17.70 1.49 -18.27
N SER A 421 -18.16 1.00 -19.42
CA SER A 421 -18.83 1.80 -20.45
C SER A 421 -20.29 2.09 -20.14
N ASN A 422 -20.86 1.54 -19.07
CA ASN A 422 -22.23 1.82 -18.64
C ASN A 422 -22.36 1.55 -17.13
N ILE A 423 -22.31 2.61 -16.32
CA ILE A 423 -23.05 2.60 -15.06
C ILE A 423 -24.29 3.44 -15.34
N ASN A 424 -25.41 2.76 -15.60
CA ASN A 424 -26.73 3.38 -15.48
C ASN A 424 -26.83 3.90 -14.04
N SER A 425 -26.61 5.20 -13.84
CA SER A 425 -26.80 5.84 -12.54
C SER A 425 -28.30 5.96 -12.30
N SER A 426 -28.91 4.92 -11.75
CA SER A 426 -30.11 5.09 -10.93
C SER A 426 -29.64 5.55 -9.56
N ASN A 427 -29.90 6.81 -9.26
CA ASN A 427 -29.69 7.52 -7.98
C ASN A 427 -28.38 8.31 -7.84
N SER A 428 -28.29 9.44 -8.55
CA SER A 428 -27.62 10.64 -8.05
C SER A 428 -28.22 11.88 -8.71
N ASN A 429 -28.79 12.79 -7.91
CA ASN A 429 -29.30 14.10 -8.33
C ASN A 429 -28.19 15.10 -8.73
N THR A 430 -27.08 14.62 -9.25
CA THR A 430 -26.02 15.43 -9.84
C THR A 430 -25.95 15.09 -11.33
N LYS A 431 -26.37 16.05 -12.16
CA LYS A 431 -26.27 16.02 -13.62
C LYS A 431 -24.80 16.18 -14.08
N GLU A 432 -23.87 15.37 -13.57
CA GLU A 432 -22.57 15.23 -14.21
C GLU A 432 -22.70 14.10 -15.24
N LYS A 433 -22.90 14.48 -16.50
CA LYS A 433 -22.72 13.58 -17.63
C LYS A 433 -21.31 13.00 -17.50
N LYS A 434 -21.18 11.73 -17.15
CA LYS A 434 -19.90 11.01 -17.22
C LYS A 434 -19.54 10.89 -18.70
N GLU A 435 -18.70 11.80 -19.17
CA GLU A 435 -18.18 11.75 -20.54
C GLU A 435 -17.28 10.52 -20.71
N ASN A 436 -17.53 9.75 -21.77
CA ASN A 436 -16.73 8.59 -22.11
C ASN A 436 -15.35 9.05 -22.58
N ILE A 437 -14.29 8.77 -21.81
CA ILE A 437 -12.91 9.08 -22.18
C ILE A 437 -12.50 8.18 -23.36
N ASN A 438 -12.30 8.77 -24.53
CA ASN A 438 -11.83 8.03 -25.71
C ASN A 438 -10.29 7.96 -25.74
N ILE A 439 -9.75 6.86 -25.22
CA ILE A 439 -8.30 6.62 -25.14
C ILE A 439 -7.66 6.30 -26.49
N ASN A 440 -8.44 5.84 -27.47
CA ASN A 440 -7.92 5.36 -28.75
C ASN A 440 -7.51 6.48 -29.70
N ASN A 441 -8.03 7.69 -29.48
CA ASN A 441 -7.68 8.87 -30.27
C ASN A 441 -6.18 9.21 -30.17
N LYS A 442 -5.74 10.10 -31.05
CA LYS A 442 -4.42 10.71 -30.97
C LYS A 442 -4.41 11.67 -29.78
N TRP A 443 -3.51 11.46 -28.83
CA TRP A 443 -3.46 12.29 -27.62
C TRP A 443 -2.96 13.69 -27.97
N LYS A 444 -3.61 14.71 -27.40
CA LYS A 444 -3.23 16.11 -27.63
C LYS A 444 -1.84 16.35 -27.03
N LYS A 445 -0.96 17.03 -27.77
CA LYS A 445 0.39 17.40 -27.30
C LYS A 445 0.50 18.92 -27.36
N ILE A 446 0.71 19.58 -26.23
CA ILE A 446 0.81 21.03 -26.14
C ILE A 446 1.97 21.43 -25.23
N SER A 447 2.71 22.49 -25.60
CA SER A 447 3.77 23.00 -24.73
C SER A 447 3.18 23.76 -23.54
N PHE A 448 3.80 23.68 -22.37
CA PHE A 448 3.36 24.32 -21.12
C PHE A 448 3.10 25.83 -21.28
N ILE A 449 4.00 26.56 -21.92
CA ILE A 449 3.83 28.00 -22.17
C ILE A 449 2.66 28.30 -23.10
N LYS A 450 2.43 27.46 -24.12
CA LYS A 450 1.31 27.63 -25.05
C LYS A 450 -0.01 27.44 -24.33
N ILE A 451 -0.16 26.38 -23.54
CA ILE A 451 -1.42 26.15 -22.82
C ILE A 451 -1.67 27.25 -21.77
N LEU A 452 -0.63 27.72 -21.07
CA LEU A 452 -0.75 28.89 -20.20
C LEU A 452 -1.25 30.13 -20.96
N LYS A 453 -0.66 30.40 -22.13
CA LYS A 453 -1.07 31.53 -22.97
C LYS A 453 -2.51 31.39 -23.48
N ASP A 454 -2.92 30.18 -23.88
CA ASP A 454 -4.27 29.93 -24.39
C ASP A 454 -5.36 30.21 -23.34
N TYR A 455 -5.06 30.00 -22.05
CA TYR A 455 -6.02 30.19 -20.94
C TYR A 455 -5.89 31.55 -20.23
N THR A 456 -4.69 32.14 -20.18
CA THR A 456 -4.46 33.43 -19.48
C THR A 456 -4.36 34.63 -20.43
N SER A 457 -4.23 34.39 -21.74
CA SER A 457 -3.85 35.39 -22.75
C SER A 457 -2.48 36.04 -22.53
N ILE A 458 -1.68 35.56 -21.57
CA ILE A 458 -0.37 36.13 -21.19
C ILE A 458 0.75 35.19 -21.63
N ASN A 459 1.82 35.73 -22.20
CA ASN A 459 3.00 34.96 -22.57
C ASN A 459 4.09 35.06 -21.49
N PHE A 460 3.97 34.23 -20.45
CA PHE A 460 4.90 34.19 -19.32
C PHE A 460 6.37 33.95 -19.69
N LEU A 461 6.66 33.35 -20.84
CA LEU A 461 8.03 33.10 -21.28
C LEU A 461 8.82 34.38 -21.57
N LYS A 462 8.12 35.48 -21.92
CA LYS A 462 8.74 36.78 -22.18
C LYS A 462 8.90 37.64 -20.94
N LEU A 463 8.29 37.25 -19.81
CA LEU A 463 8.27 38.04 -18.60
C LEU A 463 9.50 37.76 -17.72
N SER A 464 9.99 38.80 -17.06
CA SER A 464 10.91 38.68 -15.95
C SER A 464 10.24 38.00 -14.74
N PHE A 465 11.01 37.73 -13.68
CA PHE A 465 10.46 37.18 -12.45
C PHE A 465 9.42 38.12 -11.83
N ASP A 466 9.75 39.40 -11.70
CA ASP A 466 8.86 40.40 -11.08
C ASP A 466 7.61 40.64 -11.92
N GLU A 467 7.76 40.75 -13.25
CA GLU A 467 6.61 40.91 -14.16
C GLU A 467 5.69 39.69 -14.10
N ALA A 468 6.25 38.46 -14.05
CA ALA A 468 5.45 37.25 -13.92
C ALA A 468 4.71 37.18 -12.58
N TYR A 469 5.35 37.62 -11.49
CA TYR A 469 4.73 37.71 -10.16
C TYR A 469 3.55 38.70 -10.16
N ASP A 470 3.75 39.88 -10.74
CA ASP A 470 2.70 40.91 -10.82
C ASP A 470 1.52 40.46 -11.68
N GLU A 471 1.77 39.82 -12.83
CA GLU A 471 0.72 39.23 -13.65
C GLU A 471 -0.01 38.09 -12.93
N ALA A 472 0.69 37.26 -12.16
CA ALA A 472 0.05 36.23 -11.34
C ALA A 472 -0.86 36.84 -10.26
N ASN A 473 -0.45 37.94 -9.62
CA ASN A 473 -1.28 38.67 -8.67
C ASN A 473 -2.52 39.28 -9.33
N LYS A 474 -2.40 39.85 -10.54
CA LYS A 474 -3.55 40.34 -11.33
C LYS A 474 -4.55 39.22 -11.66
N LEU A 475 -4.08 37.99 -11.76
CA LEU A 475 -4.89 36.80 -11.95
C LEU A 475 -5.53 36.27 -10.63
N ASN A 476 -5.38 36.97 -9.50
CA ASN A 476 -5.82 36.57 -8.16
C ASN A 476 -5.19 35.24 -7.71
N ILE A 477 -3.89 35.10 -7.89
CA ILE A 477 -3.13 33.92 -7.48
C ILE A 477 -2.29 34.28 -6.26
N HIS A 478 -2.50 33.53 -5.18
CA HIS A 478 -1.77 33.70 -3.93
C HIS A 478 -0.76 32.56 -3.78
N PHE A 479 0.41 32.90 -3.24
CA PHE A 479 1.49 31.97 -2.98
C PHE A 479 1.57 31.70 -1.48
N ASP A 480 1.73 30.44 -1.10
CA ASP A 480 1.92 30.05 0.31
C ASP A 480 3.30 30.48 0.82
N GLN A 481 4.25 30.73 -0.09
CA GLN A 481 5.62 31.13 0.21
C GLN A 481 5.82 32.63 -0.06
N PRO A 482 6.70 33.30 0.72
CA PRO A 482 7.06 34.70 0.47
C PRO A 482 7.78 34.85 -0.88
N LYS A 483 7.74 36.05 -1.46
CA LYS A 483 8.23 36.33 -2.82
C LYS A 483 9.70 35.95 -3.00
N GLU A 484 10.53 36.14 -1.98
CA GLU A 484 11.97 35.86 -1.99
C GLU A 484 12.29 34.35 -2.09
N GLN A 485 11.32 33.50 -1.77
CA GLN A 485 11.45 32.03 -1.85
C GLN A 485 10.88 31.45 -3.15
N LEU A 486 10.38 32.32 -4.03
CA LEU A 486 9.85 31.91 -5.32
C LEU A 486 10.93 32.04 -6.39
N ASN A 487 10.79 31.22 -7.44
CA ASN A 487 11.47 31.42 -8.71
C ASN A 487 10.41 31.53 -9.81
N TRP A 488 10.85 31.90 -11.02
CA TRP A 488 9.93 32.08 -12.15
C TRP A 488 9.13 30.81 -12.44
N GLY A 489 9.75 29.62 -12.33
CA GLY A 489 9.09 28.33 -12.51
C GLY A 489 7.95 28.08 -11.53
N LEU A 490 8.15 28.35 -10.23
CA LEU A 490 7.13 28.19 -9.19
C LEU A 490 5.92 29.11 -9.44
N ILE A 491 6.17 30.34 -9.91
CA ILE A 491 5.09 31.28 -10.27
C ILE A 491 4.22 30.70 -11.37
N VAL A 492 4.83 30.29 -12.49
CA VAL A 492 4.07 29.82 -13.64
C VAL A 492 3.41 28.46 -13.42
N GLU A 493 3.96 27.60 -12.56
CA GLU A 493 3.31 26.35 -12.13
C GLU A 493 2.09 26.60 -11.26
N GLU A 494 2.13 27.55 -10.32
CA GLU A 494 0.94 27.89 -9.54
C GLU A 494 -0.12 28.57 -10.42
N VAL A 495 0.28 29.39 -11.40
CA VAL A 495 -0.63 29.91 -12.44
C VAL A 495 -1.30 28.78 -13.19
N PHE A 496 -0.52 27.79 -13.64
CA PHE A 496 -1.03 26.63 -14.36
C PHE A 496 -2.05 25.85 -13.50
N LYS A 497 -1.68 25.53 -12.26
CA LYS A 497 -2.52 24.77 -11.31
C LYS A 497 -3.86 25.46 -11.01
N LYS A 498 -3.90 26.79 -10.97
CA LYS A 498 -5.13 27.54 -10.64
C LYS A 498 -5.96 27.91 -11.86
N LYS A 499 -5.33 28.18 -13.02
CA LYS A 499 -6.02 28.72 -14.21
C LYS A 499 -6.13 27.75 -15.38
N VAL A 500 -5.38 26.65 -15.38
CA VAL A 500 -5.36 25.68 -16.48
C VAL A 500 -5.82 24.30 -16.02
N GLU A 501 -5.18 23.73 -14.99
CA GLU A 501 -5.42 22.35 -14.55
C GLU A 501 -6.90 22.00 -14.32
N PRO A 502 -7.72 22.84 -13.64
CA PRO A 502 -9.14 22.55 -13.40
C PRO A 502 -10.01 22.56 -14.66
N TYR A 503 -9.51 23.16 -15.75
CA TYR A 503 -10.22 23.35 -17.01
C TYR A 503 -9.62 22.52 -18.14
N LEU A 504 -8.72 21.57 -17.82
CA LEU A 504 -8.19 20.64 -18.79
C LEU A 504 -9.30 19.73 -19.35
N PRO A 505 -9.19 19.31 -20.62
CA PRO A 505 -10.12 18.34 -21.18
C PRO A 505 -10.05 17.01 -20.41
N HIS A 506 -11.16 16.26 -20.39
CA HIS A 506 -11.16 14.90 -19.87
C HIS A 506 -10.37 13.92 -20.74
N GLU A 507 -10.22 14.21 -22.05
CA GLU A 507 -9.40 13.43 -22.97
C GLU A 507 -7.90 13.48 -22.60
N PRO A 508 -7.13 12.43 -22.94
CA PRO A 508 -5.70 12.41 -22.68
C PRO A 508 -4.93 13.55 -23.35
N ILE A 509 -4.12 14.25 -22.55
CA ILE A 509 -3.26 15.34 -23.01
C ILE A 509 -1.86 15.22 -22.42
N HIS A 510 -0.85 15.42 -23.26
CA HIS A 510 0.54 15.62 -22.85
C HIS A 510 0.87 17.10 -22.84
N ILE A 511 1.36 17.57 -21.71
CA ILE A 511 1.85 18.94 -21.51
C ILE A 511 3.36 18.84 -21.37
N TYR A 512 4.12 19.45 -22.28
CA TYR A 512 5.57 19.30 -22.36
C TYR A 512 6.33 20.63 -22.31
N HIS A 513 7.64 20.57 -22.07
CA HIS A 513 8.50 21.75 -21.85
C HIS A 513 8.11 22.55 -20.61
N LEU A 514 8.03 21.85 -19.47
CA LEU A 514 7.82 22.47 -18.16
C LEU A 514 9.04 23.33 -17.74
N PRO A 515 8.88 24.27 -16.80
CA PRO A 515 9.98 25.13 -16.35
C PRO A 515 11.20 24.35 -15.84
N SER A 516 12.40 24.84 -16.17
CA SER A 516 13.66 24.24 -15.71
C SER A 516 13.86 24.37 -14.20
N ASP A 517 13.47 25.51 -13.63
CA ASP A 517 13.76 25.85 -12.22
C ASP A 517 13.01 24.94 -11.24
N THR A 518 11.89 24.36 -11.67
CA THR A 518 11.08 23.38 -10.91
C THR A 518 11.38 21.93 -11.31
N SER A 519 12.29 21.72 -12.25
CA SER A 519 12.63 20.40 -12.81
C SER A 519 14.13 20.09 -12.60
N PRO A 520 14.58 19.96 -11.34
CA PRO A 520 16.01 19.91 -11.00
C PRO A 520 16.73 18.65 -11.50
N LEU A 521 16.00 17.62 -11.89
CA LEU A 521 16.54 16.34 -12.38
C LEU A 521 16.36 16.16 -13.89
N ALA A 522 15.61 17.06 -14.53
CA ALA A 522 15.38 17.03 -15.97
C ALA A 522 16.45 17.82 -16.71
N LYS A 523 16.82 17.35 -17.90
CA LYS A 523 17.71 18.04 -18.82
C LYS A 523 17.08 19.36 -19.27
N THR A 524 17.88 20.42 -19.29
CA THR A 524 17.46 21.74 -19.79
C THR A 524 17.29 21.71 -21.31
N LEU A 525 16.28 22.40 -21.84
CA LEU A 525 16.00 22.45 -23.27
C LEU A 525 17.05 23.34 -23.98
N ASN A 526 17.75 22.77 -24.97
CA ASN A 526 18.79 23.49 -25.71
C ASN A 526 18.33 24.82 -26.35
N LYS A 527 17.06 24.91 -26.77
CA LYS A 527 16.51 26.10 -27.43
C LYS A 527 16.16 27.23 -26.46
N ASN A 528 15.90 26.91 -25.18
CA ASN A 528 15.52 27.89 -24.18
C ASN A 528 15.81 27.35 -22.78
N SER A 529 16.75 27.98 -22.08
CA SER A 529 17.20 27.52 -20.76
C SER A 529 16.14 27.57 -19.66
N ARG A 530 15.09 28.39 -19.82
CA ARG A 530 13.97 28.46 -18.87
C ARG A 530 13.07 27.23 -18.90
N LEU A 531 13.16 26.40 -19.94
CA LEU A 531 12.33 25.22 -20.12
C LEU A 531 13.18 23.94 -20.09
N SER A 532 12.57 22.84 -19.68
CA SER A 532 13.21 21.52 -19.58
C SER A 532 12.65 20.54 -20.59
N GLU A 533 13.37 19.46 -20.85
CA GLU A 533 12.87 18.29 -21.59
C GLU A 533 11.99 17.41 -20.71
N ARG A 534 10.92 17.99 -20.12
CA ARG A 534 9.95 17.33 -19.25
C ARG A 534 8.55 17.35 -19.86
N PHE A 535 7.75 16.34 -19.51
CA PHE A 535 6.32 16.32 -19.81
C PHE A 535 5.52 15.69 -18.67
N GLU A 536 4.25 16.07 -18.61
CA GLU A 536 3.24 15.46 -17.77
C GLU A 536 2.07 15.01 -18.63
N THR A 537 1.40 13.96 -18.17
CA THR A 537 0.26 13.34 -18.86
C THR A 537 -0.95 13.43 -17.96
N TYR A 538 -1.98 14.10 -18.47
CA TYR A 538 -3.27 14.24 -17.79
C TYR A 538 -4.32 13.41 -18.49
N ILE A 539 -5.14 12.69 -17.71
CA ILE A 539 -6.30 11.95 -18.19
C ILE A 539 -7.43 12.14 -17.18
N GLY A 540 -8.62 12.53 -17.65
CA GLY A 540 -9.73 12.86 -16.75
C GLY A 540 -9.40 13.97 -15.76
N GLN A 541 -8.62 14.98 -16.19
CA GLN A 541 -8.09 16.09 -15.37
C GLN A 541 -7.16 15.68 -14.22
N MET A 542 -6.71 14.43 -14.17
CA MET A 542 -5.74 13.97 -13.19
C MET A 542 -4.39 13.74 -13.84
N GLU A 543 -3.32 14.24 -13.22
CA GLU A 543 -1.95 13.91 -13.59
C GLU A 543 -1.70 12.41 -13.34
N ILE A 544 -1.50 11.65 -14.40
CA ILE A 544 -1.29 10.20 -14.39
C ILE A 544 0.20 9.84 -14.45
N ALA A 545 0.99 10.62 -15.18
CA ALA A 545 2.39 10.35 -15.39
C ALA A 545 3.23 11.62 -15.56
N ASN A 546 4.48 11.56 -15.10
CA ASN A 546 5.50 12.58 -15.26
C ASN A 546 6.75 11.92 -15.85
N GLY A 547 7.41 12.55 -16.81
CA GLY A 547 8.61 11.99 -17.42
C GLY A 547 9.49 13.04 -18.08
N TYR A 548 10.77 12.74 -18.23
CA TYR A 548 11.74 13.68 -18.75
C TYR A 548 12.94 12.97 -19.41
N SER A 549 13.73 13.74 -20.15
CA SER A 549 15.10 13.37 -20.46
C SER A 549 15.95 13.67 -19.23
N GLU A 550 16.74 12.70 -18.77
CA GLU A 550 17.50 12.82 -17.54
C GLU A 550 18.69 13.79 -17.66
N GLU A 551 18.91 14.57 -16.61
CA GLU A 551 20.15 15.34 -16.46
C GLU A 551 21.31 14.38 -16.14
N ALA A 552 22.15 14.16 -17.14
CA ALA A 552 23.31 13.28 -17.04
C ALA A 552 24.61 14.04 -16.72
N ASN A 553 24.63 15.38 -16.84
CA ASN A 553 25.83 16.15 -16.56
C ASN A 553 25.95 16.40 -15.04
N ALA A 554 26.90 15.73 -14.41
CA ALA A 554 27.14 15.82 -12.96
C ALA A 554 27.35 17.27 -12.46
N LEU A 555 28.11 18.09 -13.18
CA LEU A 555 28.38 19.49 -12.80
C LEU A 555 27.12 20.36 -12.89
N ILE A 556 26.25 20.11 -13.87
CA ILE A 556 24.97 20.81 -13.98
C ILE A 556 24.02 20.32 -12.88
N GLN A 557 24.01 19.02 -12.61
CA GLN A 557 23.16 18.43 -11.58
C GLN A 557 23.52 18.96 -10.18
N GLU A 558 24.81 19.07 -9.87
CA GLU A 558 25.30 19.67 -8.63
C GLU A 558 24.84 21.13 -8.50
N LYS A 559 25.01 21.94 -9.56
CA LYS A 559 24.52 23.32 -9.61
C LYS A 559 23.01 23.39 -9.34
N LYS A 560 22.21 22.51 -9.95
CA LYS A 560 20.75 22.45 -9.72
C LYS A 560 20.41 22.10 -8.28
N PHE A 561 21.14 21.17 -7.65
CA PHE A 561 20.97 20.85 -6.23
C PHE A 561 21.34 22.02 -5.31
N LEU A 562 22.45 22.69 -5.59
CA LEU A 562 22.86 23.89 -4.85
C LEU A 562 21.81 25.00 -4.96
N SER A 563 21.28 25.26 -6.16
CA SER A 563 20.20 26.24 -6.35
C SER A 563 18.93 25.85 -5.58
N GLN A 564 18.55 24.58 -5.59
CA GLN A 564 17.38 24.10 -4.82
C GLN A 564 17.61 24.23 -3.31
N PHE A 565 18.82 23.91 -2.84
CA PHE A 565 19.21 24.02 -1.43
C PHE A 565 19.24 25.47 -0.96
N ALA A 566 19.80 26.39 -1.76
CA ALA A 566 19.81 27.81 -1.47
C ALA A 566 18.38 28.37 -1.33
N LEU A 567 17.49 28.03 -2.27
CA LEU A 567 16.08 28.41 -2.21
C LEU A 567 15.39 27.87 -0.93
N LYS A 568 15.70 26.62 -0.54
CA LYS A 568 15.18 26.00 0.69
C LYS A 568 15.75 26.61 1.98
N ASN A 569 16.99 27.07 2.02
CA ASN A 569 17.58 27.62 3.24
C ASN A 569 17.22 29.07 3.50
N MET A 570 16.89 29.84 2.46
CA MET A 570 16.18 31.12 2.63
C MET A 570 14.85 30.94 3.39
N ILE A 571 14.29 29.72 3.43
CA ILE A 571 13.12 29.34 4.25
C ILE A 571 13.46 29.28 5.75
N LYS A 572 14.63 28.74 6.12
CA LYS A 572 15.02 28.53 7.52
C LYS A 572 15.53 29.80 8.22
N THR A 573 16.21 30.69 7.51
CA THR A 573 16.79 31.92 8.09
C THR A 573 15.72 32.93 8.51
N ASN A 574 14.58 32.98 7.81
CA ASN A 574 13.47 33.87 8.14
C ASN A 574 12.64 33.42 9.36
N GLU A 575 12.74 32.15 9.77
CA GLU A 575 12.12 31.67 11.02
C GLU A 575 12.98 31.97 12.27
N LYS A 576 14.25 32.39 12.10
CA LYS A 576 15.19 32.49 13.24
C LYS A 576 15.79 33.86 13.55
N ASN A 577 15.70 34.90 12.72
CA ASN A 577 16.23 36.23 13.11
C ASN A 577 15.44 37.41 12.52
N MET A 578 14.83 38.20 13.41
CA MET A 578 14.71 39.65 13.22
C MET A 578 16.12 40.26 13.36
N GLY A 579 16.63 40.92 12.32
CA GLY A 579 17.72 41.89 12.45
C GLY A 579 18.83 41.84 11.39
N ILE A 580 18.85 42.90 10.57
CA ILE A 580 19.97 43.48 9.77
C ILE A 580 20.41 42.76 8.46
N PRO A 581 20.95 43.47 7.44
CA PRO A 581 20.19 43.80 6.24
C PRO A 581 20.73 43.20 4.92
N THR A 582 19.82 43.21 3.96
CA THR A 582 19.89 42.83 2.55
C THR A 582 21.01 43.48 1.73
N THR A 583 21.73 42.68 0.94
CA THR A 583 21.94 42.86 -0.53
C THR A 583 22.96 41.83 -1.04
N PHE A 584 22.53 40.88 -1.87
CA PHE A 584 23.41 40.21 -2.84
C PHE A 584 22.63 40.02 -4.13
N SER A 585 22.94 40.83 -5.13
CA SER A 585 22.34 40.78 -6.47
C SER A 585 23.09 39.75 -7.33
N TYR A 586 22.32 38.85 -7.96
CA TYR A 586 22.80 37.76 -8.82
C TYR A 586 23.45 38.25 -10.13
N ASP A 587 23.27 39.52 -10.50
CA ASP A 587 23.76 40.07 -11.77
C ASP A 587 25.25 40.48 -11.74
N GLN A 588 25.87 40.66 -10.57
CA GLN A 588 27.29 41.03 -10.45
C GLN A 588 28.27 39.87 -10.69
N TYR A 589 27.82 38.61 -10.66
CA TYR A 589 28.71 37.46 -10.87
C TYR A 589 29.04 37.21 -12.36
N LYS A 590 28.27 37.80 -13.29
CA LYS A 590 28.46 37.61 -14.73
C LYS A 590 29.45 38.60 -15.37
N SER A 591 29.76 39.73 -14.72
CA SER A 591 30.60 40.77 -15.32
C SER A 591 32.10 40.56 -15.17
N ASN A 592 32.56 39.62 -14.35
CA ASN A 592 33.99 39.48 -14.02
C ASN A 592 34.73 38.36 -14.80
N HIS A 593 34.07 37.66 -15.72
CA HIS A 593 34.72 36.66 -16.57
C HIS A 593 34.40 36.90 -18.04
N ASN A 594 35.00 37.96 -18.57
CA ASN A 594 35.26 38.14 -20.00
C ASN A 594 36.44 39.10 -20.14
N GLU A 595 37.66 38.58 -20.08
CA GLU A 595 38.79 39.13 -20.82
C GLU A 595 39.92 38.09 -20.89
N THR A 596 40.37 37.87 -22.12
CA THR A 596 41.47 37.02 -22.57
C THR A 596 42.83 37.62 -22.21
N ASP A 597 43.79 36.83 -21.72
CA ASP A 597 44.96 36.33 -22.48
C ASP A 597 46.18 36.00 -21.58
N GLN A 598 46.88 34.95 -21.98
CA GLN A 598 48.30 34.57 -21.75
C GLN A 598 49.07 35.05 -20.49
N SER A 599 49.42 34.09 -19.62
CA SER A 599 50.83 33.72 -19.34
C SER A 599 50.92 32.56 -18.33
N ILE A 600 51.64 31.50 -18.73
CA ILE A 600 52.08 30.43 -17.83
C ILE A 600 53.26 31.00 -17.03
N LYS A 601 53.15 31.11 -15.70
CA LYS A 601 54.29 31.11 -14.76
C LYS A 601 53.86 30.65 -13.36
N GLU A 602 54.52 29.57 -12.94
CA GLU A 602 54.90 29.18 -11.57
C GLU A 602 53.80 28.93 -10.52
N VAL A 603 53.77 27.68 -10.04
CA VAL A 603 53.02 27.22 -8.86
C VAL A 603 53.69 27.78 -7.59
N PRO A 604 53.02 28.62 -6.77
CA PRO A 604 53.51 28.95 -5.45
C PRO A 604 52.94 27.99 -4.41
N ASN A 605 53.80 27.70 -3.44
CA ASN A 605 53.68 26.72 -2.37
C ASN A 605 52.32 26.63 -1.66
N LYS A 606 52.00 25.37 -1.32
CA LYS A 606 51.17 25.00 -0.17
C LYS A 606 51.71 25.73 1.06
N ASP A 607 50.93 26.66 1.60
CA ASP A 607 50.77 26.97 3.02
C ASP A 607 50.04 28.31 3.11
N ASN A 608 48.72 28.22 3.30
CA ASN A 608 47.77 29.25 3.77
C ASN A 608 46.39 29.06 3.11
N THR A 609 45.81 27.87 3.24
CA THR A 609 44.34 27.75 3.22
C THR A 609 43.86 28.07 4.62
N THR A 610 43.47 29.33 4.83
CA THR A 610 42.66 29.73 5.97
C THR A 610 41.42 28.84 6.03
N ASN A 611 41.33 28.09 7.13
CA ASN A 611 40.21 27.23 7.48
C ASN A 611 38.89 28.02 7.44
N ILE A 612 38.14 27.88 6.34
CA ILE A 612 36.69 28.11 6.30
C ILE A 612 36.04 26.73 6.36
N TYR A 613 36.24 26.05 7.48
CA TYR A 613 35.50 24.84 7.86
C TYR A 613 34.97 25.06 9.27
N ASP A 614 33.94 25.90 9.36
CA ASP A 614 33.14 26.02 10.58
C ASP A 614 32.49 24.66 10.88
N GLU A 615 32.89 24.05 11.99
CA GLU A 615 32.37 22.74 12.43
C GLU A 615 30.86 22.75 12.74
N ASN A 616 30.26 23.94 12.87
CA ASN A 616 28.82 24.12 13.09
C ASN A 616 27.96 23.96 11.83
N ASN A 617 28.54 23.89 10.63
CA ASN A 617 27.81 23.73 9.35
C ASN A 617 27.74 22.27 8.83
N LYS A 618 28.28 21.29 9.57
CA LYS A 618 28.23 19.87 9.18
C LYS A 618 26.79 19.32 9.07
N SER A 619 25.80 19.92 9.74
CA SER A 619 24.41 19.43 9.70
C SER A 619 23.61 19.86 8.47
N ASP A 620 23.93 20.99 7.83
CA ASP A 620 23.15 21.49 6.70
C ASP A 620 23.66 21.00 5.34
N ASN A 621 24.96 20.69 5.20
CA ASN A 621 25.52 20.03 4.00
C ASN A 621 25.02 18.59 3.78
N ASN A 622 24.39 17.97 4.79
CA ASN A 622 23.81 16.62 4.71
C ASN A 622 22.52 16.55 3.88
N GLN A 623 22.07 17.63 3.23
CA GLN A 623 20.84 17.63 2.43
C GLN A 623 21.06 17.45 0.92
N ILE A 624 22.29 17.59 0.42
CA ILE A 624 22.62 17.37 -0.99
C ILE A 624 23.17 15.95 -1.16
N ASP A 625 22.60 15.19 -2.10
CA ASP A 625 23.07 13.83 -2.41
C ASP A 625 24.32 13.87 -3.31
N TYR A 626 25.48 14.16 -2.70
CA TYR A 626 26.77 14.13 -3.39
C TYR A 626 27.17 12.73 -3.86
N ASP A 627 26.66 11.67 -3.23
CA ASP A 627 26.86 10.30 -3.69
C ASP A 627 26.18 10.07 -5.05
N TYR A 628 24.98 10.61 -5.25
CA TYR A 628 24.33 10.63 -6.56
C TYR A 628 25.09 11.46 -7.59
N VAL A 629 25.56 12.66 -7.24
CA VAL A 629 26.39 13.47 -8.15
C VAL A 629 27.66 12.73 -8.56
N THR A 630 28.30 12.05 -7.60
CA THR A 630 29.50 11.23 -7.84
C THR A 630 29.18 10.06 -8.76
N ALA A 631 28.04 9.38 -8.57
CA ALA A 631 27.59 8.34 -9.50
C ALA A 631 27.39 8.89 -10.92
N LEU A 632 26.78 10.07 -11.09
CA LEU A 632 26.66 10.69 -12.41
C LEU A 632 28.03 11.01 -13.04
N ALA A 633 29.03 11.35 -12.23
CA ALA A 633 30.39 11.62 -12.70
C ALA A 633 31.09 10.35 -13.26
N HIS A 634 30.66 9.15 -12.85
CA HIS A 634 31.06 7.90 -13.50
C HIS A 634 30.39 7.67 -14.87
N GLY A 635 29.38 8.48 -15.21
CA GLY A 635 28.74 8.50 -16.52
C GLY A 635 27.33 7.90 -16.51
N LEU A 636 26.32 8.75 -16.57
CA LEU A 636 24.95 8.34 -16.90
C LEU A 636 24.77 8.40 -18.44
N PRO A 637 24.45 7.30 -19.13
CA PRO A 637 24.11 7.36 -20.55
C PRO A 637 22.86 8.24 -20.77
N PRO A 638 22.66 8.82 -21.97
CA PRO A 638 21.44 9.60 -22.26
C PRO A 638 20.20 8.76 -21.95
N THR A 639 19.43 9.15 -20.94
CA THR A 639 18.35 8.31 -20.39
C THR A 639 17.04 9.07 -20.43
N GLY A 640 15.94 8.36 -20.70
CA GLY A 640 14.60 8.87 -20.43
C GLY A 640 14.05 8.19 -19.19
N GLY A 641 13.36 8.96 -18.34
CA GLY A 641 12.64 8.45 -17.18
C GLY A 641 11.15 8.74 -17.26
N LEU A 642 10.37 7.89 -16.59
CA LEU A 642 8.91 7.95 -16.56
C LEU A 642 8.40 7.43 -15.22
N GLY A 643 7.71 8.29 -14.48
CA GLY A 643 6.89 7.94 -13.32
C GLY A 643 5.40 7.84 -13.69
N ILE A 644 4.71 6.81 -13.22
CA ILE A 644 3.26 6.63 -13.36
C ILE A 644 2.64 6.40 -11.97
N GLY A 645 1.66 7.22 -11.61
CA GLY A 645 0.89 7.05 -10.37
C GLY A 645 -0.11 5.89 -10.49
N ILE A 646 0.23 4.72 -9.96
CA ILE A 646 -0.59 3.49 -10.08
C ILE A 646 -1.94 3.66 -9.41
N ASP A 647 -2.00 4.35 -8.27
CA ASP A 647 -3.25 4.63 -7.57
C ASP A 647 -4.22 5.46 -8.42
N ARG A 648 -3.75 6.58 -8.98
CA ARG A 648 -4.54 7.45 -9.88
C ARG A 648 -4.94 6.71 -11.15
N LEU A 649 -4.05 5.89 -11.70
CA LEU A 649 -4.35 5.02 -12.84
C LEU A 649 -5.49 4.04 -12.50
N CYS A 650 -5.44 3.38 -11.34
CA CYS A 650 -6.52 2.50 -10.90
C CYS A 650 -7.83 3.25 -10.67
N MET A 651 -7.79 4.48 -10.14
CA MET A 651 -8.99 5.32 -9.99
C MET A 651 -9.67 5.56 -11.34
N LEU A 652 -8.87 5.83 -12.39
CA LEU A 652 -9.35 5.99 -13.75
C LEU A 652 -10.02 4.69 -14.25
N PHE A 653 -9.33 3.54 -14.19
CA PHE A 653 -9.88 2.26 -14.67
C PHE A 653 -11.12 1.77 -13.91
N THR A 654 -11.28 2.18 -12.66
CA THR A 654 -12.40 1.78 -11.81
C THR A 654 -13.50 2.85 -11.70
N ASN A 655 -13.33 3.99 -12.39
CA ASN A 655 -14.26 5.13 -12.37
C ASN A 655 -14.61 5.57 -10.94
N THR A 656 -13.58 5.76 -10.12
CA THR A 656 -13.72 6.18 -8.71
C THR A 656 -13.16 7.58 -8.48
N ASN A 657 -13.91 8.38 -7.73
CA ASN A 657 -13.52 9.76 -7.39
C ASN A 657 -12.63 9.86 -6.14
N THR A 658 -12.31 8.73 -5.49
CA THR A 658 -11.44 8.71 -4.31
C THR A 658 -10.45 7.55 -4.32
N ILE A 659 -9.19 7.87 -4.02
CA ILE A 659 -8.08 6.93 -3.85
C ILE A 659 -8.37 5.87 -2.79
N LYS A 660 -9.20 6.22 -1.79
CA LYS A 660 -9.62 5.30 -0.72
C LYS A 660 -10.43 4.11 -1.22
N ASN A 661 -10.99 4.16 -2.42
CA ASN A 661 -11.70 3.04 -3.04
C ASN A 661 -10.79 2.10 -3.81
N ILE A 662 -9.53 2.46 -4.05
CA ILE A 662 -8.57 1.59 -4.72
C ILE A 662 -7.42 1.16 -3.80
N VAL A 663 -7.33 1.71 -2.59
CA VAL A 663 -6.44 1.24 -1.52
C VAL A 663 -7.22 0.33 -0.58
N SER A 664 -6.71 -0.89 -0.36
CA SER A 664 -7.33 -1.87 0.54
C SER A 664 -7.54 -1.28 1.95
N PHE A 665 -6.49 -0.69 2.53
CA PHE A 665 -6.51 -0.08 3.86
C PHE A 665 -5.95 1.35 3.79
N PRO A 666 -6.77 2.35 3.43
CA PRO A 666 -6.31 3.74 3.35
C PRO A 666 -6.06 4.32 4.74
N ILE A 667 -5.23 5.36 4.80
CA ILE A 667 -5.04 6.12 6.05
C ILE A 667 -6.32 6.92 6.35
N ILE A 668 -6.75 6.84 7.61
CA ILE A 668 -7.93 7.55 8.12
C ILE A 668 -7.51 8.24 9.42
N LYS A 669 -8.00 9.46 9.66
CA LYS A 669 -7.81 10.16 10.94
C LYS A 669 -8.21 9.24 12.11
N PRO A 670 -7.52 9.21 13.25
CA PRO A 670 -7.99 8.47 14.43
C PRO A 670 -9.31 9.06 14.97
N HIS A 671 -10.14 8.25 15.64
CA HIS A 671 -11.36 8.75 16.30
C HIS A 671 -11.06 9.86 17.31
N GLY A 672 -11.87 10.93 17.31
CA GLY A 672 -11.78 12.01 18.29
C GLY A 672 -10.62 13.00 18.08
N LYS A 673 -10.10 13.09 16.85
CA LYS A 673 -9.21 14.15 16.37
C LYS A 673 -9.86 14.79 15.14
N ASP A 674 -10.86 15.63 15.39
CA ASP A 674 -11.36 16.58 14.40
C ASP A 674 -10.60 17.89 14.49
#